data_AF-A0A8S1IWI0-F1
#
_entry.id   AF-A0A8S1IWI0-F1
#
_cell.length_a   1.000
_cell.length_b   1.000
_cell.length_c   1.000
_cell.angle_alpha   90.00
_cell.angle_beta   90.00
_cell.angle_gamma   90.00
#
_symmetry.space_group_name_H-M   'P 1'
#
loop_
_entity.id
_entity.type
_entity.pdbx_description
1 polymer ?
#
loop_
_entity_poly.entity_id
_entity_poly.type
_entity_poly.pdbx_seq_one_letter_code
_entity_poly.pdbx_strand_id
1 'polypeptide(L)'
;PEAGAIRVEIIDSLFSNNTVGDDDSGGAISFKAASAVLDVQRSQFLGNSAKGGGAVCVTGAEEVFFNQSRLEDNKADRGGSLLFETQGQPINISISSTTFARNSAGVLGGGAILALGQGSVLRKVENTTFVGNSAAASGGAVELDKGVSASFKDAFFDGNAAAAFGGGIAALEGAFASSLDFENTTFSNNRADEGGAVYLMGEKLNTSVVGGTRFVDNFALEFGGAIASMEDGDLRADGVSFVGNQGTSIQAVARFKNANFSENRALAAGALFADGLRLSVELGPNVSFLDNSAMGGGLQFGGGAVNLRSVGEVLVRNVTFELNRAEQAPGAAMLVEAHEVLSKVILTESSFSRNSVRGTRLFANGGALNLVGKGITANMTKCVFRSNAVDMSGGGVAANGVAFLHMDSIVVANNSAGNTGGGMYVQAFSNEPSVLVLTNLTFDLNSAGGRSAQEISKSCSRGSSETGSGGGLALFGENVACTINGSSTFRRNSALNGGALDLERTGEVTLQDTEFVGNAAILGGAMRMILSHAAEKTFGDRLKFVENSACDGAAVCVDGDRLGPSDAPRNVTSFRNVLFEKNVVENGGMGGGGVSLRNADMRCQSCTFSENVCKGALPGDGLGGAALVTSGAALRSLESRFEGNVAREGGAVYCAGRFVGNGTDFTGNVARENGGGLRIGRSPDEAEPQVELIGCRVS
;
A
#
# COMPACT_ATOMS: atom_id res chain seq x y z
N PRO A 1 -57.17 9.94 39.33
CA PRO A 1 -56.31 8.78 39.67
C PRO A 1 -55.41 8.48 38.47
N GLU A 2 -54.16 8.91 38.55
CA GLU A 2 -53.10 8.53 37.60
C GLU A 2 -53.01 7.00 37.62
N ALA A 3 -53.29 6.37 36.49
CA ALA A 3 -53.16 4.93 36.34
C ALA A 3 -51.66 4.60 36.44
N GLY A 4 -51.22 4.10 37.59
CA GLY A 4 -49.83 3.72 37.81
C GLY A 4 -49.39 2.69 36.76
N ALA A 5 -48.21 2.92 36.17
CA ALA A 5 -47.58 1.99 35.25
C ALA A 5 -47.53 0.58 35.89
N ILE A 6 -48.01 -0.43 35.18
CA ILE A 6 -47.98 -1.82 35.66
C ILE A 6 -46.51 -2.25 35.68
N ARG A 7 -46.00 -2.71 36.83
CA ARG A 7 -44.66 -3.28 36.95
C ARG A 7 -44.75 -4.75 37.31
N VAL A 8 -44.07 -5.60 36.54
CA VAL A 8 -43.92 -7.03 36.81
C VAL A 8 -42.48 -7.29 37.20
N GLU A 9 -42.27 -7.75 38.44
CA GLU A 9 -40.96 -8.07 38.97
C GLU A 9 -40.79 -9.60 39.08
N ILE A 10 -39.69 -10.10 38.52
CA ILE A 10 -39.31 -11.51 38.54
C ILE A 10 -37.94 -11.59 39.19
N ILE A 11 -37.90 -12.13 40.40
CA ILE A 11 -36.72 -12.06 41.26
C ILE A 11 -36.35 -13.47 41.72
N ASP A 12 -35.06 -13.82 41.66
CA ASP A 12 -34.51 -15.08 42.20
C ASP A 12 -35.29 -16.33 41.72
N SER A 13 -35.74 -16.32 40.45
CA SER A 13 -36.69 -17.29 39.88
C SER A 13 -36.03 -18.23 38.86
N LEU A 14 -36.62 -19.43 38.66
CA LEU A 14 -36.19 -20.41 37.66
C LEU A 14 -37.34 -20.78 36.71
N PHE A 15 -37.10 -20.60 35.41
CA PHE A 15 -37.98 -21.04 34.32
C PHE A 15 -37.23 -22.06 33.48
N SER A 16 -37.61 -23.33 33.58
CA SER A 16 -36.90 -24.41 32.88
C SER A 16 -37.81 -25.28 32.03
N ASN A 17 -37.38 -25.59 30.81
CA ASN A 17 -38.04 -26.53 29.88
C ASN A 17 -39.51 -26.17 29.57
N ASN A 18 -39.84 -24.88 29.53
CA ASN A 18 -41.16 -24.45 29.09
C ASN A 18 -41.21 -24.45 27.57
N THR A 19 -42.33 -24.88 26.97
CA THR A 19 -42.46 -24.97 25.51
C THR A 19 -43.81 -24.48 25.03
N VAL A 20 -43.81 -23.65 23.98
CA VAL A 20 -45.03 -23.22 23.28
C VAL A 20 -44.85 -23.36 21.76
N GLY A 21 -45.89 -23.81 21.07
CA GLY A 21 -45.86 -24.03 19.61
C GLY A 21 -46.35 -22.86 18.75
N ASP A 22 -46.81 -21.77 19.39
CA ASP A 22 -47.39 -20.61 18.72
C ASP A 22 -46.32 -19.64 18.22
N ASP A 23 -46.59 -19.02 17.06
CA ASP A 23 -45.64 -18.16 16.34
C ASP A 23 -45.23 -16.90 17.12
N ASP A 24 -46.09 -16.35 18.00
CA ASP A 24 -45.89 -15.05 18.67
C ASP A 24 -45.88 -15.11 20.21
N SER A 25 -45.29 -16.17 20.77
CA SER A 25 -45.24 -16.37 22.23
C SER A 25 -43.86 -16.81 22.68
N GLY A 26 -43.43 -16.33 23.85
CA GLY A 26 -42.20 -16.77 24.51
C GLY A 26 -42.40 -18.08 25.25
N GLY A 27 -41.35 -18.90 25.30
CA GLY A 27 -41.45 -20.26 25.85
C GLY A 27 -41.78 -20.26 27.33
N ALA A 28 -41.20 -19.33 28.09
CA ALA A 28 -41.52 -19.11 29.50
C ALA A 28 -42.48 -17.93 29.71
N ILE A 29 -42.25 -16.80 29.02
CA ILE A 29 -43.00 -15.55 29.26
C ILE A 29 -43.35 -14.86 27.94
N SER A 30 -44.61 -14.44 27.82
CA SER A 30 -45.07 -13.51 26.78
C SER A 30 -45.54 -12.21 27.43
N PHE A 31 -44.88 -11.09 27.12
CA PHE A 31 -45.17 -9.77 27.68
C PHE A 31 -45.69 -8.81 26.60
N LYS A 32 -46.96 -8.40 26.71
CA LYS A 32 -47.69 -7.66 25.66
C LYS A 32 -48.35 -6.37 26.16
N ALA A 33 -47.79 -5.73 27.19
CA ALA A 33 -48.36 -4.56 27.86
C ALA A 33 -47.53 -3.28 27.62
N ALA A 34 -47.89 -2.48 26.60
CA ALA A 34 -47.10 -1.35 26.08
C ALA A 34 -46.75 -0.21 27.07
N SER A 35 -47.41 -0.11 28.21
CA SER A 35 -47.15 0.92 29.25
C SER A 35 -46.75 0.29 30.59
N ALA A 36 -46.14 -0.89 30.51
CA ALA A 36 -45.73 -1.67 31.67
C ALA A 36 -44.22 -1.90 31.66
N VAL A 37 -43.68 -2.13 32.86
CA VAL A 37 -42.27 -2.46 33.09
C VAL A 37 -42.14 -3.94 33.39
N LEU A 38 -41.23 -4.61 32.69
CA LEU A 38 -40.78 -5.97 33.03
C LEU A 38 -39.39 -5.89 33.68
N ASP A 39 -39.27 -6.29 34.94
CA ASP A 39 -38.01 -6.25 35.70
C ASP A 39 -37.62 -7.66 36.15
N VAL A 40 -36.59 -8.22 35.50
CA VAL A 40 -36.07 -9.56 35.75
C VAL A 40 -34.71 -9.47 36.44
N GLN A 41 -34.63 -10.00 37.65
CA GLN A 41 -33.44 -9.93 38.50
C GLN A 41 -33.03 -11.31 39.00
N ARG A 42 -31.73 -11.62 38.94
CA ARG A 42 -31.14 -12.83 39.53
C ARG A 42 -31.86 -14.13 39.16
N SER A 43 -32.40 -14.19 37.95
CA SER A 43 -33.28 -15.27 37.51
C SER A 43 -32.66 -16.11 36.40
N GLN A 44 -33.17 -17.33 36.22
CA GLN A 44 -32.64 -18.32 35.29
C GLN A 44 -33.72 -18.79 34.30
N PHE A 45 -33.38 -18.81 33.02
CA PHE A 45 -34.22 -19.32 31.93
C PHE A 45 -33.46 -20.41 31.17
N LEU A 46 -33.78 -21.68 31.43
CA LEU A 46 -32.99 -22.83 30.97
C LEU A 46 -33.81 -23.75 30.05
N GLY A 47 -33.33 -24.01 28.83
CA GLY A 47 -33.94 -25.02 27.96
C GLY A 47 -35.36 -24.69 27.49
N ASN A 48 -35.77 -23.43 27.49
CA ASN A 48 -37.11 -23.05 27.06
C ASN A 48 -37.18 -22.98 25.52
N SER A 49 -38.33 -23.36 24.96
CA SER A 49 -38.52 -23.45 23.52
C SER A 49 -39.79 -22.73 23.06
N ALA A 50 -39.70 -22.00 21.95
CA ALA A 50 -40.85 -21.35 21.35
C ALA A 50 -40.68 -21.19 19.84
N LYS A 51 -41.61 -20.51 19.18
CA LYS A 51 -41.34 -19.95 17.84
C LYS A 51 -40.86 -18.49 17.90
N GLY A 52 -41.26 -17.71 18.90
CA GLY A 52 -40.73 -16.36 19.15
C GLY A 52 -40.17 -16.22 20.55
N GLY A 53 -38.89 -15.91 20.72
CA GLY A 53 -38.25 -15.77 22.04
C GLY A 53 -38.25 -17.08 22.84
N GLY A 54 -37.19 -17.88 22.74
CA GLY A 54 -37.17 -19.20 23.39
C GLY A 54 -37.49 -19.15 24.88
N ALA A 55 -37.04 -18.11 25.58
CA ALA A 55 -37.42 -17.79 26.95
C ALA A 55 -38.53 -16.75 27.03
N VAL A 56 -38.32 -15.55 26.47
CA VAL A 56 -39.21 -14.41 26.65
C VAL A 56 -39.49 -13.72 25.32
N CYS A 57 -40.76 -13.48 25.03
CA CYS A 57 -41.21 -12.66 23.92
C CYS A 57 -41.88 -11.38 24.45
N VAL A 58 -41.41 -10.22 24.02
CA VAL A 58 -41.94 -8.91 24.39
C VAL A 58 -42.45 -8.20 23.14
N THR A 59 -43.77 -8.04 23.04
CA THR A 59 -44.42 -7.29 21.95
C THR A 59 -45.03 -5.97 22.41
N GLY A 60 -44.89 -5.63 23.70
CA GLY A 60 -45.29 -4.36 24.27
C GLY A 60 -44.77 -4.20 25.70
N ALA A 61 -43.94 -3.19 25.92
CA ALA A 61 -43.44 -2.74 27.23
C ALA A 61 -42.96 -1.28 27.09
N GLU A 62 -42.96 -0.53 28.18
CA GLU A 62 -42.27 0.77 28.24
C GLU A 62 -40.77 0.56 28.49
N GLU A 63 -40.47 -0.28 29.49
CA GLU A 63 -39.12 -0.64 29.87
C GLU A 63 -39.00 -2.13 30.16
N VAL A 64 -37.86 -2.71 29.77
CA VAL A 64 -37.49 -4.09 30.11
C VAL A 64 -36.10 -4.10 30.73
N PHE A 65 -35.99 -4.71 31.90
CA PHE A 65 -34.75 -4.89 32.63
C PHE A 65 -34.43 -6.38 32.77
N PHE A 66 -33.20 -6.74 32.43
CA PHE A 66 -32.59 -8.01 32.83
C PHE A 66 -31.30 -7.70 33.61
N ASN A 67 -31.24 -8.12 34.87
CA ASN A 67 -30.10 -7.88 35.74
C ASN A 67 -29.65 -9.18 36.41
N GLN A 68 -28.35 -9.45 36.42
CA GLN A 68 -27.75 -10.59 37.13
C GLN A 68 -28.38 -11.94 36.77
N SER A 69 -28.88 -12.09 35.54
CA SER A 69 -29.69 -13.25 35.14
C SER A 69 -28.93 -14.17 34.19
N ARG A 70 -29.47 -15.37 33.96
CA ARG A 70 -28.86 -16.40 33.12
C ARG A 70 -29.89 -17.01 32.18
N LEU A 71 -29.62 -16.97 30.88
CA LEU A 71 -30.49 -17.50 29.84
C LEU A 71 -29.69 -18.49 29.00
N GLU A 72 -29.98 -19.78 29.15
CA GLU A 72 -29.20 -20.83 28.51
C GLU A 72 -30.02 -21.91 27.82
N ASP A 73 -29.43 -22.44 26.74
CA ASP A 73 -29.96 -23.56 25.98
C ASP A 73 -31.41 -23.31 25.50
N ASN A 74 -31.83 -22.04 25.39
CA ASN A 74 -33.15 -21.69 24.89
C ASN A 74 -33.15 -21.72 23.36
N LYS A 75 -34.31 -22.08 22.80
CA LYS A 75 -34.46 -22.26 21.36
C LYS A 75 -35.72 -21.57 20.84
N ALA A 76 -35.62 -20.86 19.73
CA ALA A 76 -36.79 -20.43 18.99
C ALA A 76 -36.55 -20.37 17.49
N ASP A 77 -37.61 -20.17 16.70
CA ASP A 77 -37.46 -19.83 15.28
C ASP A 77 -37.00 -18.37 15.12
N ARG A 78 -37.42 -17.47 16.02
CA ARG A 78 -37.09 -16.03 16.02
C ARG A 78 -36.60 -15.59 17.40
N GLY A 79 -35.34 -15.17 17.52
CA GLY A 79 -34.72 -14.78 18.80
C GLY A 79 -34.58 -15.95 19.77
N GLY A 80 -33.41 -16.60 19.80
CA GLY A 80 -33.28 -17.90 20.45
C GLY A 80 -33.55 -17.91 21.95
N SER A 81 -33.39 -16.77 22.62
CA SER A 81 -33.84 -16.57 24.01
C SER A 81 -34.83 -15.43 24.16
N LEU A 82 -34.48 -14.24 23.69
CA LEU A 82 -35.29 -13.03 23.81
C LEU A 82 -35.73 -12.55 22.44
N LEU A 83 -37.01 -12.27 22.30
CA LEU A 83 -37.58 -11.55 21.16
C LEU A 83 -38.19 -10.24 21.65
N PHE A 84 -37.73 -9.12 21.10
CA PHE A 84 -38.33 -7.80 21.27
C PHE A 84 -38.91 -7.36 19.94
N GLU A 85 -40.22 -7.17 19.86
CA GLU A 85 -40.88 -6.72 18.63
C GLU A 85 -41.82 -5.55 18.92
N THR A 86 -41.49 -4.36 18.41
CA THR A 86 -42.36 -3.18 18.60
C THR A 86 -43.54 -3.19 17.64
N GLN A 87 -44.69 -2.73 18.11
CA GLN A 87 -45.85 -2.39 17.27
C GLN A 87 -45.99 -0.85 17.11
N GLY A 88 -44.87 -0.15 16.91
CA GLY A 88 -44.83 1.30 16.67
C GLY A 88 -44.57 2.20 17.89
N GLN A 89 -44.39 1.63 19.09
CA GLN A 89 -43.88 2.35 20.26
C GLN A 89 -42.50 1.80 20.64
N PRO A 90 -41.48 2.66 20.86
CA PRO A 90 -40.17 2.26 21.35
C PRO A 90 -40.24 1.44 22.63
N ILE A 91 -39.49 0.33 22.69
CA ILE A 91 -39.24 -0.39 23.95
C ILE A 91 -37.82 -0.04 24.40
N ASN A 92 -37.67 0.44 25.64
CA ASN A 92 -36.36 0.68 26.23
C ASN A 92 -35.86 -0.59 26.93
N ILE A 93 -34.78 -1.18 26.42
CA ILE A 93 -34.26 -2.44 26.94
C ILE A 93 -32.90 -2.19 27.60
N SER A 94 -32.77 -2.61 28.86
CA SER A 94 -31.53 -2.57 29.63
C SER A 94 -31.17 -3.95 30.14
N ILE A 95 -29.99 -4.43 29.75
CA ILE A 95 -29.46 -5.73 30.16
C ILE A 95 -28.14 -5.49 30.87
N SER A 96 -27.98 -6.03 32.07
CA SER A 96 -26.75 -5.90 32.82
C SER A 96 -26.36 -7.16 33.59
N SER A 97 -25.06 -7.42 33.71
CA SER A 97 -24.51 -8.55 34.48
C SER A 97 -25.15 -9.89 34.14
N THR A 98 -25.55 -10.09 32.87
CA THR A 98 -26.37 -11.23 32.44
C THR A 98 -25.55 -12.15 31.52
N THR A 99 -25.86 -13.45 31.53
CA THR A 99 -25.23 -14.44 30.63
C THR A 99 -26.26 -15.05 29.70
N PHE A 100 -25.95 -15.03 28.39
CA PHE A 100 -26.64 -15.76 27.34
C PHE A 100 -25.72 -16.85 26.81
N ALA A 101 -26.02 -18.12 27.07
CA ALA A 101 -25.18 -19.22 26.62
C ALA A 101 -25.94 -20.26 25.79
N ARG A 102 -25.37 -20.66 24.65
CA ARG A 102 -25.88 -21.78 23.83
C ARG A 102 -27.35 -21.64 23.41
N ASN A 103 -27.85 -20.41 23.28
CA ASN A 103 -29.18 -20.17 22.76
C ASN A 103 -29.17 -20.29 21.23
N SER A 104 -30.29 -20.70 20.63
CA SER A 104 -30.36 -20.96 19.19
C SER A 104 -31.61 -20.41 18.50
N ALA A 105 -31.42 -19.73 17.37
CA ALA A 105 -32.47 -19.26 16.48
C ALA A 105 -32.51 -20.08 15.17
N GLY A 106 -33.65 -20.68 14.87
CA GLY A 106 -33.81 -21.62 13.75
C GLY A 106 -34.18 -21.01 12.41
N VAL A 107 -34.72 -19.78 12.37
CA VAL A 107 -35.22 -19.15 11.14
C VAL A 107 -34.74 -17.70 11.00
N LEU A 108 -35.25 -16.77 11.83
CA LEU A 108 -34.80 -15.38 11.88
C LEU A 108 -33.90 -15.20 13.08
N GLY A 109 -32.81 -14.45 12.91
CA GLY A 109 -31.62 -14.59 13.73
C GLY A 109 -31.68 -13.99 15.14
N GLY A 110 -30.52 -13.63 15.67
CA GLY A 110 -30.36 -13.22 17.06
C GLY A 110 -30.37 -14.41 18.02
N GLY A 111 -29.42 -15.34 17.87
CA GLY A 111 -29.39 -16.62 18.57
C GLY A 111 -29.60 -16.53 20.09
N ALA A 112 -29.25 -15.40 20.70
CA ALA A 112 -29.72 -15.00 22.01
C ALA A 112 -30.86 -13.96 21.94
N ILE A 113 -30.64 -12.83 21.25
CA ILE A 113 -31.56 -11.68 21.24
C ILE A 113 -31.89 -11.28 19.81
N LEU A 114 -33.18 -11.24 19.49
CA LEU A 114 -33.69 -10.58 18.29
C LEU A 114 -34.45 -9.31 18.68
N ALA A 115 -34.03 -8.15 18.18
CA ALA A 115 -34.71 -6.89 18.36
C ALA A 115 -35.22 -6.34 17.02
N LEU A 116 -36.55 -6.24 16.90
CA LEU A 116 -37.27 -5.80 15.72
C LEU A 116 -38.09 -4.54 16.02
N GLY A 117 -38.01 -3.54 15.14
CA GLY A 117 -39.06 -2.54 14.99
C GLY A 117 -38.64 -1.09 15.18
N GLN A 118 -39.48 -0.20 14.63
CA GLN A 118 -39.21 1.23 14.52
C GLN A 118 -39.01 1.88 15.89
N GLY A 119 -37.86 2.53 16.08
CA GLY A 119 -37.55 3.32 17.27
C GLY A 119 -37.26 2.48 18.52
N SER A 120 -37.23 1.15 18.44
CA SER A 120 -36.77 0.31 19.54
C SER A 120 -35.31 0.58 19.86
N VAL A 121 -34.96 0.61 21.14
CA VAL A 121 -33.60 0.91 21.57
C VAL A 121 -33.14 -0.15 22.55
N LEU A 122 -32.14 -0.93 22.14
CA LEU A 122 -31.35 -1.75 23.05
C LEU A 122 -30.38 -0.83 23.81
N ARG A 123 -30.95 0.03 24.65
CA ARG A 123 -30.33 1.27 25.14
C ARG A 123 -29.01 1.02 25.88
N LYS A 124 -28.89 -0.13 26.55
CA LYS A 124 -27.71 -0.46 27.35
C LYS A 124 -27.59 -1.97 27.57
N VAL A 125 -26.50 -2.55 27.08
CA VAL A 125 -26.09 -3.92 27.38
C VAL A 125 -24.72 -3.88 28.04
N GLU A 126 -24.67 -4.11 29.35
CA GLU A 126 -23.48 -3.90 30.18
C GLU A 126 -23.01 -5.13 30.93
N ASN A 127 -21.70 -5.33 31.05
CA ASN A 127 -21.13 -6.46 31.81
C ASN A 127 -21.79 -7.80 31.47
N THR A 128 -22.11 -8.00 30.19
CA THR A 128 -22.95 -9.10 29.71
C THR A 128 -22.13 -10.03 28.84
N THR A 129 -22.36 -11.33 29.00
CA THR A 129 -21.64 -12.38 28.26
C THR A 129 -22.58 -13.11 27.30
N PHE A 130 -22.17 -13.22 26.04
CA PHE A 130 -22.81 -14.02 25.00
C PHE A 130 -21.83 -15.11 24.56
N VAL A 131 -22.11 -16.37 24.90
CA VAL A 131 -21.20 -17.48 24.62
C VAL A 131 -21.88 -18.63 23.87
N GLY A 132 -21.31 -19.02 22.74
CA GLY A 132 -21.77 -20.19 21.99
C GLY A 132 -23.21 -20.09 21.46
N ASN A 133 -23.76 -18.88 21.28
CA ASN A 133 -25.09 -18.70 20.72
C ASN A 133 -25.04 -18.90 19.20
N SER A 134 -26.14 -19.36 18.61
CA SER A 134 -26.18 -19.67 17.18
C SER A 134 -27.46 -19.23 16.47
N ALA A 135 -27.34 -18.83 15.21
CA ALA A 135 -28.48 -18.48 14.37
C ALA A 135 -28.34 -19.08 12.97
N ALA A 136 -29.47 -19.56 12.41
CA ALA A 136 -29.52 -20.10 11.05
C ALA A 136 -29.41 -19.03 9.94
N ALA A 137 -29.55 -17.75 10.28
CA ALA A 137 -29.47 -16.63 9.34
C ALA A 137 -28.41 -15.61 9.78
N SER A 138 -28.75 -14.75 10.74
CA SER A 138 -27.93 -13.60 11.13
C SER A 138 -27.84 -13.42 12.64
N GLY A 139 -26.85 -12.65 13.12
CA GLY A 139 -26.70 -12.29 14.52
C GLY A 139 -26.60 -13.52 15.42
N GLY A 140 -25.48 -14.24 15.38
CA GLY A 140 -25.33 -15.50 16.12
C GLY A 140 -25.61 -15.33 17.63
N ALA A 141 -25.31 -14.16 18.19
CA ALA A 141 -25.84 -13.75 19.49
C ALA A 141 -26.99 -12.72 19.36
N VAL A 142 -26.77 -11.60 18.69
CA VAL A 142 -27.72 -10.48 18.64
C VAL A 142 -28.01 -10.08 17.22
N GLU A 143 -29.28 -9.91 16.90
CA GLU A 143 -29.71 -9.28 15.65
C GLU A 143 -30.53 -8.03 15.97
N LEU A 144 -30.14 -6.93 15.31
CA LEU A 144 -30.79 -5.63 15.34
C LEU A 144 -31.31 -5.37 13.93
N ASP A 145 -32.63 -5.32 13.76
CA ASP A 145 -33.24 -5.14 12.44
C ASP A 145 -34.20 -3.95 12.44
N LYS A 146 -34.37 -3.31 11.28
CA LYS A 146 -35.24 -2.15 11.04
C LYS A 146 -34.80 -0.89 11.80
N GLY A 147 -33.49 -0.67 11.89
CA GLY A 147 -32.90 0.57 12.43
C GLY A 147 -32.93 0.68 13.95
N VAL A 148 -32.80 -0.44 14.67
CA VAL A 148 -32.65 -0.47 16.12
C VAL A 148 -31.27 0.06 16.52
N SER A 149 -31.22 1.01 17.46
CA SER A 149 -29.97 1.45 18.08
C SER A 149 -29.59 0.56 19.27
N ALA A 150 -28.28 0.33 19.46
CA ALA A 150 -27.77 -0.45 20.58
C ALA A 150 -26.42 0.09 21.12
N SER A 151 -26.19 -0.12 22.41
CA SER A 151 -24.90 0.16 23.05
C SER A 151 -24.45 -1.02 23.90
N PHE A 152 -23.22 -1.48 23.67
CA PHE A 152 -22.58 -2.57 24.38
C PHE A 152 -21.34 -2.05 25.11
N LYS A 153 -21.31 -2.28 26.42
CA LYS A 153 -20.21 -1.82 27.27
C LYS A 153 -19.73 -2.93 28.20
N ASP A 154 -18.42 -3.11 28.28
CA ASP A 154 -17.81 -4.16 29.10
C ASP A 154 -18.42 -5.55 28.79
N ALA A 155 -18.74 -5.79 27.51
CA ALA A 155 -19.43 -7.01 27.05
C ALA A 155 -18.43 -8.03 26.46
N PHE A 156 -18.83 -9.30 26.45
CA PHE A 156 -18.01 -10.39 25.92
C PHE A 156 -18.84 -11.27 24.98
N PHE A 157 -18.39 -11.40 23.73
CA PHE A 157 -19.00 -12.24 22.70
C PHE A 157 -17.99 -13.32 22.29
N ASP A 158 -18.21 -14.56 22.73
CA ASP A 158 -17.28 -15.66 22.46
C ASP A 158 -17.94 -16.86 21.78
N GLY A 159 -17.36 -17.29 20.65
CA GLY A 159 -17.79 -18.50 19.97
C GLY A 159 -19.22 -18.46 19.44
N ASN A 160 -19.78 -17.27 19.18
CA ASN A 160 -21.12 -17.15 18.61
C ASN A 160 -21.06 -17.34 17.09
N ALA A 161 -22.09 -17.95 16.51
CA ALA A 161 -22.09 -18.35 15.10
C ALA A 161 -23.39 -18.01 14.37
N ALA A 162 -23.29 -17.39 13.20
CA ALA A 162 -24.39 -17.23 12.25
C ALA A 162 -24.06 -17.96 10.95
N ALA A 163 -25.07 -18.40 10.20
CA ALA A 163 -24.81 -18.98 8.88
C ALA A 163 -24.44 -17.91 7.85
N ALA A 164 -25.08 -16.73 7.86
CA ALA A 164 -24.86 -15.68 6.87
C ALA A 164 -24.12 -14.48 7.45
N PHE A 165 -24.73 -13.74 8.38
CA PHE A 165 -24.25 -12.41 8.75
C PHE A 165 -24.03 -12.26 10.25
N GLY A 166 -22.88 -11.75 10.67
CA GLY A 166 -22.69 -11.29 12.05
C GLY A 166 -22.64 -12.45 13.05
N GLY A 167 -21.48 -13.10 13.22
CA GLY A 167 -21.38 -14.24 14.14
C GLY A 167 -21.68 -13.86 15.58
N GLY A 168 -21.27 -12.67 16.02
CA GLY A 168 -21.73 -12.05 17.25
C GLY A 168 -23.01 -11.24 17.02
N ILE A 169 -22.90 -10.18 16.21
CA ILE A 169 -23.96 -9.18 16.02
C ILE A 169 -24.21 -8.93 14.54
N ALA A 170 -25.48 -8.90 14.14
CA ALA A 170 -25.90 -8.34 12.85
C ALA A 170 -26.77 -7.12 13.08
N ALA A 171 -26.39 -5.98 12.50
CA ALA A 171 -27.20 -4.76 12.43
C ALA A 171 -27.62 -4.55 10.98
N LEU A 172 -28.92 -4.70 10.72
CA LEU A 172 -29.51 -4.73 9.39
C LEU A 172 -30.33 -3.47 9.09
N GLU A 173 -30.61 -3.29 7.80
CA GLU A 173 -31.12 -2.05 7.21
C GLU A 173 -32.34 -1.46 7.94
N GLY A 174 -32.37 -0.13 8.01
CA GLY A 174 -33.56 0.63 8.36
C GLY A 174 -33.60 1.95 7.59
N ALA A 175 -34.80 2.44 7.27
CA ALA A 175 -35.00 3.73 6.58
C ALA A 175 -34.50 4.96 7.39
N PHE A 176 -34.17 4.75 8.66
CA PHE A 176 -33.87 5.77 9.67
C PHE A 176 -32.43 5.67 10.17
N ALA A 177 -31.91 6.78 10.68
CA ALA A 177 -30.61 6.79 11.33
C ALA A 177 -30.65 5.95 12.61
N SER A 178 -29.63 5.11 12.79
CA SER A 178 -29.43 4.27 13.97
C SER A 178 -27.97 4.36 14.42
N SER A 179 -27.71 3.88 15.63
CA SER A 179 -26.37 3.91 16.22
C SER A 179 -26.03 2.57 16.86
N LEU A 180 -24.79 2.13 16.68
CA LEU A 180 -24.25 0.94 17.30
C LEU A 180 -22.91 1.28 17.96
N ASP A 181 -22.89 1.23 19.29
CA ASP A 181 -21.74 1.66 20.08
C ASP A 181 -21.12 0.49 20.85
N PHE A 182 -19.80 0.39 20.80
CA PHE A 182 -18.99 -0.58 21.55
C PHE A 182 -17.96 0.14 22.42
N GLU A 183 -17.95 -0.14 23.72
CA GLU A 183 -16.94 0.35 24.67
C GLU A 183 -16.40 -0.82 25.49
N ASN A 184 -15.08 -0.97 25.62
CA ASN A 184 -14.43 -2.05 26.39
C ASN A 184 -14.99 -3.46 26.09
N THR A 185 -15.43 -3.70 24.85
CA THR A 185 -16.08 -4.96 24.49
C THR A 185 -15.07 -5.89 23.82
N THR A 186 -15.21 -7.20 24.03
CA THR A 186 -14.38 -8.20 23.33
C THR A 186 -15.24 -9.15 22.51
N PHE A 187 -14.90 -9.28 21.24
CA PHE A 187 -15.42 -10.28 20.32
C PHE A 187 -14.32 -11.30 20.03
N SER A 188 -14.51 -12.54 20.47
CA SER A 188 -13.58 -13.64 20.25
C SER A 188 -14.21 -14.84 19.56
N ASN A 189 -13.49 -15.47 18.63
CA ASN A 189 -13.88 -16.74 18.02
C ASN A 189 -15.28 -16.76 17.39
N ASN A 190 -15.84 -15.60 17.03
CA ASN A 190 -17.17 -15.54 16.42
C ASN A 190 -17.07 -15.88 14.93
N ARG A 191 -18.13 -16.48 14.38
CA ARG A 191 -18.11 -17.02 13.02
C ARG A 191 -19.36 -16.69 12.21
N ALA A 192 -19.18 -16.25 10.97
CA ALA A 192 -20.24 -16.10 9.97
C ALA A 192 -19.69 -16.29 8.55
N ASP A 193 -20.53 -16.15 7.53
CA ASP A 193 -20.06 -16.02 6.15
C ASP A 193 -19.55 -14.58 5.91
N GLU A 194 -20.25 -13.58 6.44
CA GLU A 194 -19.80 -12.18 6.46
C GLU A 194 -19.91 -11.56 7.86
N GLY A 195 -18.94 -10.74 8.24
CA GLY A 195 -18.92 -10.09 9.56
C GLY A 195 -18.75 -11.11 10.67
N GLY A 196 -17.60 -11.80 10.74
CA GLY A 196 -17.37 -12.90 11.66
C GLY A 196 -17.72 -12.54 13.11
N ALA A 197 -17.38 -11.32 13.57
CA ALA A 197 -17.95 -10.77 14.80
C ALA A 197 -19.19 -9.90 14.54
N VAL A 198 -19.06 -8.89 13.69
CA VAL A 198 -20.09 -7.86 13.49
C VAL A 198 -20.37 -7.66 12.01
N TYR A 199 -21.63 -7.71 11.63
CA TYR A 199 -22.11 -7.33 10.31
C TYR A 199 -22.97 -6.06 10.42
N LEU A 200 -22.73 -5.10 9.54
CA LEU A 200 -23.39 -3.80 9.52
C LEU A 200 -23.95 -3.57 8.11
N MET A 201 -25.22 -3.22 8.00
CA MET A 201 -25.85 -2.87 6.72
C MET A 201 -26.79 -1.69 6.92
N GLY A 202 -26.50 -0.57 6.25
CA GLY A 202 -27.39 0.58 6.16
C GLY A 202 -26.67 1.92 6.06
N GLU A 203 -27.04 2.73 5.06
CA GLU A 203 -26.45 4.05 4.75
C GLU A 203 -26.45 5.07 5.90
N LYS A 204 -27.35 4.90 6.87
CA LYS A 204 -27.54 5.84 8.00
C LYS A 204 -27.13 5.26 9.34
N LEU A 205 -26.46 4.11 9.35
CA LEU A 205 -25.94 3.48 10.55
C LEU A 205 -24.62 4.14 10.95
N ASN A 206 -24.60 4.75 12.14
CA ASN A 206 -23.39 5.28 12.75
C ASN A 206 -22.83 4.26 13.73
N THR A 207 -21.61 3.80 13.51
CA THR A 207 -20.96 2.83 14.39
C THR A 207 -19.76 3.46 15.09
N SER A 208 -19.72 3.35 16.41
CA SER A 208 -18.60 3.81 17.25
C SER A 208 -17.95 2.63 17.97
N VAL A 209 -16.64 2.47 17.83
CA VAL A 209 -15.86 1.41 18.48
C VAL A 209 -14.75 2.05 19.31
N VAL A 210 -14.86 2.00 20.63
CA VAL A 210 -13.97 2.75 21.52
C VAL A 210 -13.53 1.94 22.75
N GLY A 211 -12.69 2.56 23.58
CA GLY A 211 -12.38 2.08 24.93
C GLY A 211 -11.70 0.71 24.92
N GLY A 212 -10.60 0.51 24.19
CA GLY A 212 -9.90 -0.77 24.26
C GLY A 212 -10.66 -1.97 23.70
N THR A 213 -11.74 -1.76 22.93
CA THR A 213 -12.50 -2.85 22.30
C THR A 213 -11.60 -3.74 21.44
N ARG A 214 -11.81 -5.06 21.49
CA ARG A 214 -10.94 -6.07 20.88
C ARG A 214 -11.74 -7.03 19.99
N PHE A 215 -11.21 -7.30 18.81
CA PHE A 215 -11.67 -8.35 17.90
C PHE A 215 -10.54 -9.36 17.76
N VAL A 216 -10.74 -10.57 18.27
CA VAL A 216 -9.71 -11.61 18.38
C VAL A 216 -10.17 -12.89 17.70
N ASP A 217 -9.42 -13.40 16.73
CA ASP A 217 -9.65 -14.70 16.10
C ASP A 217 -11.08 -14.90 15.57
N ASN A 218 -11.75 -13.82 15.14
CA ASN A 218 -13.05 -13.93 14.50
C ASN A 218 -12.88 -14.36 13.04
N PHE A 219 -13.83 -15.14 12.54
CA PHE A 219 -13.73 -15.82 11.26
C PHE A 219 -14.93 -15.52 10.36
N ALA A 220 -14.67 -15.10 9.13
CA ALA A 220 -15.64 -14.99 8.06
C ALA A 220 -15.19 -15.82 6.84
N LEU A 221 -16.11 -16.53 6.18
CA LEU A 221 -15.78 -17.23 4.92
C LEU A 221 -15.57 -16.25 3.76
N GLU A 222 -16.42 -15.24 3.68
CA GLU A 222 -16.41 -14.21 2.66
C GLU A 222 -15.84 -12.93 3.25
N PHE A 223 -16.61 -11.97 3.77
CA PHE A 223 -16.11 -10.64 4.12
C PHE A 223 -16.03 -10.38 5.62
N GLY A 224 -15.08 -9.54 6.04
CA GLY A 224 -15.03 -9.01 7.41
C GLY A 224 -14.88 -10.03 8.53
N GLY A 225 -13.70 -10.65 8.65
CA GLY A 225 -13.42 -11.56 9.76
C GLY A 225 -13.80 -10.98 11.13
N ALA A 226 -13.43 -9.72 11.37
CA ALA A 226 -13.94 -8.96 12.51
C ALA A 226 -15.26 -8.25 12.20
N ILE A 227 -15.22 -7.23 11.33
CA ILE A 227 -16.37 -6.39 10.99
C ILE A 227 -16.55 -6.41 9.47
N ALA A 228 -17.78 -6.56 8.99
CA ALA A 228 -18.18 -6.25 7.62
C ALA A 228 -19.20 -5.11 7.66
N SER A 229 -19.03 -4.06 6.83
CA SER A 229 -19.99 -2.97 6.71
C SER A 229 -20.36 -2.71 5.25
N MET A 230 -21.64 -2.79 4.95
CA MET A 230 -22.20 -2.58 3.61
C MET A 230 -22.90 -1.22 3.54
N GLU A 231 -22.98 -0.67 2.32
CA GLU A 231 -23.80 0.51 1.98
C GLU A 231 -23.37 1.84 2.63
N ASP A 232 -22.08 2.21 2.59
CA ASP A 232 -21.56 3.54 2.98
C ASP A 232 -21.83 4.00 4.44
N GLY A 233 -22.13 3.07 5.36
CA GLY A 233 -22.23 3.37 6.80
C GLY A 233 -20.94 3.99 7.39
N ASP A 234 -21.08 4.77 8.47
CA ASP A 234 -19.98 5.53 9.09
C ASP A 234 -19.39 4.77 10.28
N LEU A 235 -18.19 4.23 10.12
CA LEU A 235 -17.46 3.48 11.15
C LEU A 235 -16.31 4.32 11.72
N ARG A 236 -16.43 4.67 13.01
CA ARG A 236 -15.38 5.35 13.76
C ARG A 236 -14.81 4.43 14.82
N ALA A 237 -13.49 4.32 14.86
CA ALA A 237 -12.80 3.48 15.82
C ALA A 237 -11.60 4.19 16.45
N ASP A 238 -11.54 4.20 17.78
CA ASP A 238 -10.49 4.84 18.56
C ASP A 238 -10.04 3.98 19.74
N GLY A 239 -8.75 3.63 19.78
CA GLY A 239 -8.21 2.81 20.87
C GLY A 239 -8.64 1.34 20.76
N VAL A 240 -8.62 0.77 19.55
CA VAL A 240 -9.15 -0.57 19.26
C VAL A 240 -8.07 -1.54 18.80
N SER A 241 -8.32 -2.85 18.91
CA SER A 241 -7.41 -3.87 18.39
C SER A 241 -8.11 -4.98 17.61
N PHE A 242 -7.52 -5.36 16.48
CA PHE A 242 -7.92 -6.45 15.61
C PHE A 242 -6.77 -7.45 15.50
N VAL A 243 -6.90 -8.62 16.13
CA VAL A 243 -5.83 -9.61 16.24
C VAL A 243 -6.29 -10.96 15.68
N GLY A 244 -5.52 -11.52 14.75
CA GLY A 244 -5.73 -12.90 14.29
C GLY A 244 -7.04 -13.14 13.51
N ASN A 245 -7.77 -12.10 13.14
CA ASN A 245 -9.05 -12.25 12.46
C ASN A 245 -8.83 -12.75 11.03
N GLN A 246 -9.74 -13.62 10.59
CA GLN A 246 -9.68 -14.30 9.30
C GLN A 246 -10.94 -14.01 8.49
N GLY A 247 -10.80 -13.64 7.23
CA GLY A 247 -11.91 -13.32 6.32
C GLY A 247 -11.46 -12.31 5.28
N THR A 248 -12.32 -11.82 4.39
CA THR A 248 -11.83 -11.01 3.26
C THR A 248 -11.53 -9.56 3.62
N SER A 249 -12.22 -8.93 4.61
CA SER A 249 -11.95 -7.53 5.05
C SER A 249 -13.05 -6.72 5.81
N ILE A 250 -12.66 -5.64 6.51
CA ILE A 250 -13.59 -4.54 6.91
C ILE A 250 -13.90 -3.59 5.75
N GLN A 251 -15.13 -3.64 5.21
CA GLN A 251 -15.68 -2.66 4.24
C GLN A 251 -16.42 -1.55 5.03
N ALA A 252 -16.11 -0.25 4.87
CA ALA A 252 -16.87 0.90 5.42
C ALA A 252 -16.21 2.26 5.06
N VAL A 253 -16.95 3.38 5.20
CA VAL A 253 -16.30 4.69 5.47
C VAL A 253 -15.65 4.57 6.85
N ALA A 254 -14.32 4.46 6.89
CA ALA A 254 -13.63 4.05 8.10
C ALA A 254 -12.62 5.09 8.58
N ARG A 255 -12.75 5.48 9.85
CA ARG A 255 -11.84 6.39 10.54
C ARG A 255 -11.22 5.69 11.74
N PHE A 256 -9.94 5.35 11.63
CA PHE A 256 -9.20 4.64 12.67
C PHE A 256 -8.16 5.54 13.31
N LYS A 257 -8.14 5.58 14.65
CA LYS A 257 -7.12 6.25 15.47
C LYS A 257 -6.72 5.34 16.62
N ASN A 258 -5.46 5.44 17.06
CA ASN A 258 -4.94 4.63 18.17
C ASN A 258 -5.29 3.13 18.02
N ALA A 259 -5.17 2.60 16.81
CA ALA A 259 -5.66 1.27 16.46
C ALA A 259 -4.50 0.33 16.09
N ASN A 260 -4.62 -0.94 16.46
CA ASN A 260 -3.68 -1.98 16.08
C ASN A 260 -4.36 -3.10 15.29
N PHE A 261 -3.85 -3.40 14.12
CA PHE A 261 -4.20 -4.55 13.30
C PHE A 261 -3.01 -5.49 13.23
N SER A 262 -3.07 -6.63 13.91
CA SER A 262 -1.97 -7.58 13.94
C SER A 262 -2.38 -9.00 13.58
N GLU A 263 -1.55 -9.69 12.79
CA GLU A 263 -1.70 -11.11 12.47
C GLU A 263 -3.02 -11.47 11.76
N ASN A 264 -3.71 -10.48 11.19
CA ASN A 264 -4.96 -10.73 10.46
C ASN A 264 -4.65 -11.31 9.07
N ARG A 265 -5.49 -12.24 8.62
CA ARG A 265 -5.27 -12.99 7.37
C ARG A 265 -6.52 -13.02 6.51
N ALA A 266 -6.35 -12.70 5.23
CA ALA A 266 -7.46 -12.55 4.31
C ALA A 266 -7.10 -12.96 2.90
N LEU A 267 -8.11 -13.10 2.04
CA LEU A 267 -7.89 -13.33 0.62
C LEU A 267 -7.41 -12.06 -0.11
N ALA A 268 -8.07 -10.92 0.14
CA ALA A 268 -7.83 -9.64 -0.56
C ALA A 268 -7.04 -8.62 0.27
N ALA A 269 -7.29 -8.49 1.57
CA ALA A 269 -6.50 -7.59 2.42
C ALA A 269 -6.44 -8.10 3.85
N GLY A 270 -5.23 -8.35 4.35
CA GLY A 270 -5.05 -8.99 5.65
C GLY A 270 -5.83 -8.31 6.77
N ALA A 271 -5.94 -6.97 6.76
CA ALA A 271 -6.62 -6.21 7.80
C ALA A 271 -7.82 -5.38 7.33
N LEU A 272 -7.69 -4.61 6.24
CA LEU A 272 -8.68 -3.60 5.83
C LEU A 272 -8.87 -3.58 4.31
N PHE A 273 -10.12 -3.60 3.84
CA PHE A 273 -10.43 -3.41 2.42
C PHE A 273 -11.60 -2.44 2.28
N ALA A 274 -11.43 -1.40 1.48
CA ALA A 274 -12.55 -0.52 1.16
C ALA A 274 -12.74 -0.48 -0.35
N ASP A 275 -13.99 -0.57 -0.80
CA ASP A 275 -14.36 -0.44 -2.21
C ASP A 275 -15.56 0.50 -2.35
N GLY A 276 -15.39 1.63 -3.03
CA GLY A 276 -16.50 2.56 -3.28
C GLY A 276 -16.13 4.03 -3.52
N LEU A 277 -16.76 4.63 -4.54
CA LEU A 277 -16.48 5.97 -5.08
C LEU A 277 -16.69 7.14 -4.10
N ARG A 278 -17.55 6.97 -3.10
CA ARG A 278 -17.87 8.02 -2.10
C ARG A 278 -17.16 7.81 -0.77
N LEU A 279 -16.37 6.74 -0.67
CA LEU A 279 -15.71 6.41 0.58
C LEU A 279 -14.54 7.37 0.85
N SER A 280 -14.41 7.73 2.12
CA SER A 280 -13.20 8.33 2.67
C SER A 280 -12.62 7.35 3.68
N VAL A 281 -11.31 7.11 3.60
CA VAL A 281 -10.59 6.27 4.55
C VAL A 281 -9.56 7.12 5.26
N GLU A 282 -9.67 7.21 6.58
CA GLU A 282 -8.75 7.97 7.42
C GLU A 282 -8.05 7.04 8.42
N LEU A 283 -6.74 6.91 8.26
CA LEU A 283 -5.87 6.14 9.13
C LEU A 283 -4.93 7.09 9.86
N GLY A 284 -5.10 7.19 11.17
CA GLY A 284 -4.18 7.90 12.05
C GLY A 284 -4.78 9.05 12.85
N PRO A 285 -4.07 9.47 13.92
CA PRO A 285 -2.71 9.06 14.28
C PRO A 285 -2.66 7.71 15.03
N ASN A 286 -1.44 7.17 15.16
CA ASN A 286 -1.11 5.98 15.96
C ASN A 286 -1.87 4.72 15.51
N VAL A 287 -1.95 4.52 14.20
CA VAL A 287 -2.46 3.26 13.64
C VAL A 287 -1.28 2.37 13.24
N SER A 288 -1.39 1.08 13.51
CA SER A 288 -0.36 0.10 13.13
C SER A 288 -0.97 -1.12 12.45
N PHE A 289 -0.29 -1.58 11.40
CA PHE A 289 -0.57 -2.80 10.65
C PHE A 289 0.67 -3.68 10.74
N LEU A 290 0.60 -4.72 11.57
CA LEU A 290 1.74 -5.57 11.94
C LEU A 290 1.50 -7.03 11.52
N ASP A 291 2.34 -7.57 10.64
CA ASP A 291 2.29 -8.98 10.20
C ASP A 291 0.91 -9.43 9.70
N ASN A 292 0.19 -8.54 8.99
CA ASN A 292 -1.04 -8.91 8.30
C ASN A 292 -0.71 -9.53 6.94
N SER A 293 -1.50 -10.51 6.52
CA SER A 293 -1.22 -11.27 5.31
C SER A 293 -2.43 -11.40 4.39
N ALA A 294 -2.26 -11.02 3.12
CA ALA A 294 -3.15 -11.44 2.04
C ALA A 294 -2.66 -12.75 1.45
N MET A 295 -3.51 -13.77 1.35
CA MET A 295 -3.17 -15.15 0.96
C MET A 295 -3.28 -15.43 -0.54
N GLY A 296 -3.90 -14.53 -1.32
CA GLY A 296 -4.04 -14.69 -2.77
C GLY A 296 -5.06 -15.77 -3.17
N GLY A 297 -6.12 -15.36 -3.86
CA GLY A 297 -7.30 -16.20 -4.17
C GLY A 297 -7.57 -16.47 -5.64
N GLY A 298 -6.60 -16.27 -6.54
CA GLY A 298 -6.80 -16.44 -7.98
C GLY A 298 -7.49 -15.27 -8.70
N LEU A 299 -7.94 -14.26 -7.97
CA LEU A 299 -8.37 -12.96 -8.50
C LEU A 299 -7.29 -11.91 -8.23
N GLN A 300 -7.06 -11.00 -9.18
CA GLN A 300 -5.92 -10.06 -9.30
C GLN A 300 -5.84 -8.97 -8.21
N PHE A 301 -6.47 -9.15 -7.05
CA PHE A 301 -6.76 -8.05 -6.14
C PHE A 301 -6.29 -8.39 -4.73
N GLY A 302 -5.18 -7.78 -4.31
CA GLY A 302 -4.89 -7.74 -2.89
C GLY A 302 -3.73 -6.84 -2.51
N GLY A 303 -3.87 -6.16 -1.38
CA GLY A 303 -2.80 -5.48 -0.65
C GLY A 303 -2.59 -6.22 0.67
N GLY A 304 -1.35 -6.41 1.11
CA GLY A 304 -1.07 -7.37 2.19
C GLY A 304 -1.74 -7.02 3.52
N ALA A 305 -1.75 -5.75 3.92
CA ALA A 305 -2.55 -5.28 5.06
C ALA A 305 -3.81 -4.52 4.63
N VAL A 306 -3.65 -3.56 3.71
CA VAL A 306 -4.70 -2.62 3.32
C VAL A 306 -4.90 -2.66 1.80
N ASN A 307 -6.15 -2.75 1.34
CA ASN A 307 -6.50 -2.65 -0.07
C ASN A 307 -7.66 -1.66 -0.27
N LEU A 308 -7.43 -0.59 -1.02
CA LEU A 308 -8.39 0.47 -1.24
C LEU A 308 -8.72 0.56 -2.72
N ARG A 309 -9.96 0.28 -3.09
CA ARG A 309 -10.44 0.27 -4.47
C ARG A 309 -11.45 1.37 -4.68
N SER A 310 -11.23 2.17 -5.72
CA SER A 310 -12.16 3.22 -6.14
C SER A 310 -12.50 4.21 -5.01
N VAL A 311 -11.64 4.36 -4.00
CA VAL A 311 -11.87 5.24 -2.85
C VAL A 311 -11.60 6.70 -3.25
N GLY A 312 -12.52 7.60 -2.91
CA GLY A 312 -12.42 9.01 -3.28
C GLY A 312 -11.26 9.74 -2.59
N GLU A 313 -11.17 9.62 -1.25
CA GLU A 313 -10.09 10.21 -0.46
C GLU A 313 -9.47 9.19 0.49
N VAL A 314 -8.15 9.05 0.40
CA VAL A 314 -7.34 8.19 1.26
C VAL A 314 -6.38 9.08 2.04
N LEU A 315 -6.51 9.04 3.36
CA LEU A 315 -5.69 9.82 4.26
C LEU A 315 -4.97 8.94 5.27
N VAL A 316 -3.64 8.97 5.23
CA VAL A 316 -2.77 8.17 6.11
C VAL A 316 -1.78 9.09 6.81
N ARG A 317 -1.87 9.23 8.13
CA ARG A 317 -1.00 10.12 8.92
C ARG A 317 -0.44 9.42 10.16
N ASN A 318 0.87 9.38 10.30
CA ASN A 318 1.53 8.74 11.45
C ASN A 318 1.03 7.28 11.64
N VAL A 319 1.19 6.49 10.57
CA VAL A 319 0.81 5.08 10.51
C VAL A 319 2.04 4.22 10.27
N THR A 320 2.08 3.06 10.92
CA THR A 320 3.16 2.08 10.76
C THR A 320 2.64 0.84 10.05
N PHE A 321 3.31 0.45 8.97
CA PHE A 321 3.10 -0.82 8.27
C PHE A 321 4.37 -1.64 8.36
N GLU A 322 4.34 -2.71 9.17
CA GLU A 322 5.51 -3.55 9.39
C GLU A 322 5.21 -5.04 9.19
N LEU A 323 6.12 -5.74 8.52
CA LEU A 323 6.09 -7.20 8.31
C LEU A 323 4.88 -7.73 7.53
N ASN A 324 4.09 -6.86 6.91
CA ASN A 324 2.91 -7.30 6.17
C ASN A 324 3.30 -8.01 4.87
N ARG A 325 2.46 -8.96 4.45
CA ARG A 325 2.76 -9.87 3.33
C ARG A 325 1.61 -9.94 2.36
N ALA A 326 1.94 -10.00 1.09
CA ALA A 326 0.98 -10.34 0.05
C ALA A 326 1.50 -11.54 -0.74
N GLU A 327 0.68 -12.59 -0.79
CA GLU A 327 0.91 -13.75 -1.64
C GLU A 327 0.15 -13.59 -2.95
N GLN A 328 0.87 -13.65 -4.08
CA GLN A 328 0.33 -13.48 -5.43
C GLN A 328 -0.46 -12.18 -5.67
N ALA A 329 -0.24 -11.16 -4.84
CA ALA A 329 -0.93 -9.88 -4.90
C ALA A 329 0.05 -8.71 -4.70
N PRO A 330 -0.19 -7.54 -5.29
CA PRO A 330 0.71 -6.38 -5.15
C PRO A 330 0.65 -5.73 -3.75
N GLY A 331 1.48 -4.71 -3.49
CA GLY A 331 1.30 -3.80 -2.35
C GLY A 331 1.24 -4.47 -0.98
N ALA A 332 2.32 -5.10 -0.50
CA ALA A 332 2.27 -5.90 0.73
C ALA A 332 1.87 -5.11 1.99
N ALA A 333 2.09 -3.80 2.04
CA ALA A 333 1.50 -2.96 3.08
C ALA A 333 0.15 -2.40 2.63
N MET A 334 0.15 -1.68 1.51
CA MET A 334 -1.02 -0.96 1.03
C MET A 334 -1.10 -0.99 -0.49
N LEU A 335 -2.29 -1.33 -0.99
CA LEU A 335 -2.69 -1.20 -2.38
C LEU A 335 -3.76 -0.12 -2.50
N VAL A 336 -3.61 0.80 -3.46
CA VAL A 336 -4.65 1.76 -3.85
C VAL A 336 -4.91 1.62 -5.34
N GLU A 337 -6.14 1.26 -5.69
CA GLU A 337 -6.61 1.06 -7.07
C GLU A 337 -7.67 2.10 -7.45
N ALA A 338 -7.51 2.77 -8.59
CA ALA A 338 -8.50 3.70 -9.15
C ALA A 338 -8.97 3.22 -10.53
N HIS A 339 -10.24 2.78 -10.61
CA HIS A 339 -10.81 2.28 -11.87
C HIS A 339 -11.59 3.34 -12.66
N GLU A 340 -12.41 4.16 -11.98
CA GLU A 340 -13.36 5.07 -12.65
C GLU A 340 -13.24 6.54 -12.22
N VAL A 341 -12.56 6.85 -11.11
CA VAL A 341 -12.56 8.18 -10.49
C VAL A 341 -11.18 8.61 -10.01
N LEU A 342 -11.00 9.93 -9.87
CA LEU A 342 -9.85 10.54 -9.23
C LEU A 342 -9.76 10.13 -7.74
N SER A 343 -8.82 9.25 -7.40
CA SER A 343 -8.48 8.98 -6.00
C SER A 343 -7.42 9.98 -5.52
N LYS A 344 -7.77 10.73 -4.47
CA LYS A 344 -6.82 11.62 -3.79
C LYS A 344 -6.16 10.89 -2.64
N VAL A 345 -4.84 10.76 -2.69
CA VAL A 345 -4.06 9.98 -1.74
C VAL A 345 -3.10 10.91 -1.00
N ILE A 346 -3.22 11.01 0.32
CA ILE A 346 -2.33 11.80 1.17
C ILE A 346 -1.67 10.89 2.20
N LEU A 347 -0.34 10.77 2.14
CA LEU A 347 0.47 10.05 3.12
C LEU A 347 1.41 11.02 3.82
N THR A 348 1.38 11.08 5.15
CA THR A 348 2.31 11.93 5.91
C THR A 348 2.88 11.19 7.10
N GLU A 349 4.17 11.36 7.35
CA GLU A 349 4.84 10.90 8.59
C GLU A 349 4.63 9.40 8.87
N SER A 350 4.49 8.59 7.82
CA SER A 350 4.16 7.16 7.93
C SER A 350 5.33 6.29 7.52
N SER A 351 5.43 5.10 8.14
CA SER A 351 6.53 4.17 7.92
C SER A 351 6.07 2.84 7.34
N PHE A 352 6.82 2.35 6.37
CA PHE A 352 6.57 1.10 5.67
C PHE A 352 7.86 0.28 5.74
N SER A 353 7.90 -0.73 6.60
CA SER A 353 9.13 -1.49 6.82
C SER A 353 8.95 -3.00 6.76
N ARG A 354 9.92 -3.68 6.13
CA ARG A 354 9.97 -5.16 6.08
C ARG A 354 8.71 -5.81 5.49
N ASN A 355 7.97 -5.10 4.65
CA ASN A 355 6.83 -5.68 3.95
C ASN A 355 7.34 -6.46 2.73
N SER A 356 6.67 -7.56 2.41
CA SER A 356 7.13 -8.41 1.30
C SER A 356 5.99 -8.98 0.47
N VAL A 357 6.11 -8.84 -0.84
CA VAL A 357 5.28 -9.54 -1.81
C VAL A 357 6.00 -10.79 -2.29
N ARG A 358 5.31 -11.94 -2.31
CA ARG A 358 5.84 -13.22 -2.81
C ARG A 358 4.85 -13.88 -3.76
N GLY A 359 5.36 -14.59 -4.76
CA GLY A 359 4.52 -15.44 -5.63
C GLY A 359 4.45 -14.91 -7.05
N THR A 360 5.03 -15.68 -7.96
CA THR A 360 5.32 -15.33 -9.34
C THR A 360 4.07 -15.38 -10.22
N ARG A 361 3.30 -14.30 -10.28
CA ARG A 361 2.46 -13.99 -11.44
C ARG A 361 2.56 -12.51 -11.78
N LEU A 362 2.46 -12.24 -13.08
CA LEU A 362 2.38 -10.93 -13.71
C LEU A 362 1.56 -9.97 -12.80
N PHE A 363 2.03 -8.74 -12.60
CA PHE A 363 1.37 -7.63 -11.89
C PHE A 363 1.61 -7.46 -10.37
N ALA A 364 2.44 -8.29 -9.73
CA ALA A 364 2.80 -8.14 -8.31
C ALA A 364 3.86 -7.03 -8.07
N ASN A 365 3.46 -5.76 -8.12
CA ASN A 365 4.33 -4.59 -7.92
C ASN A 365 4.17 -3.97 -6.51
N GLY A 366 5.16 -3.19 -6.08
CA GLY A 366 5.09 -2.42 -4.84
C GLY A 366 5.31 -3.28 -3.60
N GLY A 367 6.56 -3.46 -3.18
CA GLY A 367 6.89 -4.28 -2.00
C GLY A 367 6.35 -3.71 -0.69
N ALA A 368 6.02 -2.41 -0.63
CA ALA A 368 5.19 -1.83 0.41
C ALA A 368 3.92 -1.19 -0.16
N LEU A 369 4.08 -0.15 -0.98
CA LEU A 369 2.99 0.63 -1.53
C LEU A 369 2.85 0.39 -3.02
N ASN A 370 1.63 0.10 -3.49
CA ASN A 370 1.31 0.10 -4.90
C ASN A 370 0.13 1.06 -5.17
N LEU A 371 0.35 2.02 -6.06
CA LEU A 371 -0.67 2.92 -6.60
C LEU A 371 -0.93 2.52 -8.05
N VAL A 372 -2.17 2.14 -8.37
CA VAL A 372 -2.54 1.69 -9.71
C VAL A 372 -3.83 2.33 -10.16
N GLY A 373 -3.83 2.98 -11.30
CA GLY A 373 -5.06 3.46 -11.90
C GLY A 373 -5.01 4.91 -12.33
N LYS A 374 -5.88 5.22 -13.29
CA LYS A 374 -5.96 6.54 -13.90
C LYS A 374 -6.49 7.53 -12.87
N GLY A 375 -5.95 8.74 -12.89
CA GLY A 375 -6.50 9.83 -12.07
C GLY A 375 -6.05 9.86 -10.61
N ILE A 376 -5.21 8.92 -10.16
CA ILE A 376 -4.62 8.99 -8.83
C ILE A 376 -3.75 10.25 -8.73
N THR A 377 -4.05 11.08 -7.73
CA THR A 377 -3.22 12.21 -7.31
C THR A 377 -2.68 11.91 -5.93
N ALA A 378 -1.38 11.63 -5.82
CA ALA A 378 -0.74 11.25 -4.58
C ALA A 378 0.21 12.33 -4.07
N ASN A 379 0.08 12.71 -2.80
CA ASN A 379 0.98 13.62 -2.11
C ASN A 379 1.56 12.92 -0.86
N MET A 380 2.87 12.76 -0.83
CA MET A 380 3.57 12.08 0.24
C MET A 380 4.60 13.01 0.87
N THR A 381 4.59 13.11 2.20
CA THR A 381 5.60 13.90 2.92
C THR A 381 6.15 13.15 4.13
N LYS A 382 7.46 13.23 4.36
CA LYS A 382 8.13 12.64 5.55
C LYS A 382 7.84 11.15 5.77
N CYS A 383 7.61 10.39 4.69
CA CYS A 383 7.38 8.95 4.79
C CYS A 383 8.68 8.17 4.63
N VAL A 384 8.72 6.96 5.19
CA VAL A 384 9.90 6.09 5.14
C VAL A 384 9.51 4.72 4.60
N PHE A 385 10.18 4.28 3.54
CA PHE A 385 10.06 2.95 2.93
C PHE A 385 11.37 2.21 3.12
N ARG A 386 11.41 1.24 4.04
CA ARG A 386 12.65 0.56 4.41
C ARG A 386 12.58 -0.96 4.37
N SER A 387 13.56 -1.60 3.74
CA SER A 387 13.68 -3.06 3.76
C SER A 387 12.46 -3.81 3.20
N ASN A 388 11.73 -3.19 2.26
CA ASN A 388 10.61 -3.85 1.60
C ASN A 388 11.08 -4.62 0.37
N ALA A 389 10.37 -5.70 0.02
CA ALA A 389 10.78 -6.61 -1.03
C ALA A 389 9.63 -7.04 -1.94
N VAL A 390 9.93 -7.17 -3.23
CA VAL A 390 8.99 -7.65 -4.25
C VAL A 390 9.71 -8.46 -5.32
N ASP A 391 9.08 -9.52 -5.83
CA ASP A 391 9.64 -10.33 -6.90
C ASP A 391 9.65 -9.61 -8.26
N MET A 392 8.74 -8.65 -8.49
CA MET A 392 8.68 -7.84 -9.71
C MET A 392 9.27 -6.45 -9.54
N SER A 393 8.45 -5.40 -9.50
CA SER A 393 8.91 -4.01 -9.60
C SER A 393 8.47 -3.12 -8.44
N GLY A 394 9.28 -2.13 -8.09
CA GLY A 394 8.99 -1.15 -7.05
C GLY A 394 9.16 -1.73 -5.64
N GLY A 395 10.39 -2.02 -5.22
CA GLY A 395 10.64 -2.69 -3.94
C GLY A 395 10.06 -1.96 -2.73
N GLY A 396 10.12 -0.63 -2.72
CA GLY A 396 9.36 0.20 -1.77
C GLY A 396 8.01 0.62 -2.34
N VAL A 397 8.05 1.36 -3.46
CA VAL A 397 6.87 2.01 -4.05
C VAL A 397 6.73 1.64 -5.53
N ALA A 398 5.52 1.32 -5.95
CA ALA A 398 5.15 1.26 -7.37
C ALA A 398 4.01 2.24 -7.66
N ALA A 399 4.11 2.96 -8.78
CA ALA A 399 3.09 3.89 -9.25
C ALA A 399 2.82 3.67 -10.75
N ASN A 400 1.64 3.13 -11.07
CA ASN A 400 1.27 2.72 -12.42
C ASN A 400 0.03 3.49 -12.88
N GLY A 401 0.21 4.35 -13.89
CA GLY A 401 -0.87 5.15 -14.47
C GLY A 401 -1.35 6.31 -13.59
N VAL A 402 -0.58 6.69 -12.57
CA VAL A 402 -0.89 7.82 -11.70
C VAL A 402 -0.85 9.13 -12.50
N ALA A 403 -1.80 10.03 -12.27
CA ALA A 403 -1.83 11.32 -12.96
C ALA A 403 -0.77 12.27 -12.40
N PHE A 404 -0.66 12.32 -11.07
CA PHE A 404 0.28 13.19 -10.39
C PHE A 404 0.83 12.54 -9.12
N LEU A 405 2.15 12.62 -8.93
CA LEU A 405 2.82 12.14 -7.75
C LEU A 405 3.80 13.19 -7.22
N HIS A 406 3.50 13.71 -6.04
CA HIS A 406 4.38 14.59 -5.29
C HIS A 406 4.96 13.86 -4.08
N MET A 407 6.29 13.89 -3.96
CA MET A 407 7.02 13.31 -2.85
C MET A 407 8.01 14.34 -2.31
N ASP A 408 7.88 14.67 -1.03
CA ASP A 408 8.82 15.56 -0.35
C ASP A 408 9.36 14.93 0.95
N SER A 409 10.67 15.04 1.15
CA SER A 409 11.32 14.57 2.39
C SER A 409 11.12 13.07 2.64
N ILE A 410 11.23 12.25 1.58
CA ILE A 410 10.99 10.81 1.63
C ILE A 410 12.31 10.04 1.73
N VAL A 411 12.33 8.99 2.55
CA VAL A 411 13.43 8.03 2.62
C VAL A 411 12.99 6.70 2.02
N VAL A 412 13.70 6.25 0.99
CA VAL A 412 13.54 4.94 0.36
C VAL A 412 14.85 4.18 0.52
N ALA A 413 14.93 3.28 1.50
CA ALA A 413 16.19 2.65 1.88
C ALA A 413 16.15 1.12 1.96
N ASN A 414 17.19 0.46 1.45
CA ASN A 414 17.37 -0.99 1.56
C ASN A 414 16.20 -1.81 0.97
N ASN A 415 15.48 -1.28 -0.02
CA ASN A 415 14.40 -2.02 -0.67
C ASN A 415 14.93 -2.84 -1.85
N SER A 416 14.27 -3.95 -2.16
CA SER A 416 14.70 -4.85 -3.24
C SER A 416 13.55 -5.22 -4.18
N ALA A 417 13.82 -5.14 -5.47
CA ALA A 417 12.95 -5.62 -6.54
C ALA A 417 13.65 -6.73 -7.33
N GLY A 418 12.94 -7.80 -7.66
CA GLY A 418 13.46 -8.86 -8.51
C GLY A 418 13.68 -8.42 -9.96
N ASN A 419 12.96 -7.40 -10.42
CA ASN A 419 13.07 -6.86 -11.78
C ASN A 419 13.48 -5.39 -11.82
N THR A 420 12.60 -4.44 -11.50
CA THR A 420 12.84 -3.02 -11.82
C THR A 420 12.42 -2.10 -10.68
N GLY A 421 13.13 -1.00 -10.46
CA GLY A 421 12.79 -0.01 -9.44
C GLY A 421 13.00 -0.58 -8.05
N GLY A 422 14.25 -0.85 -7.66
CA GLY A 422 14.57 -1.45 -6.37
C GLY A 422 13.99 -0.67 -5.20
N GLY A 423 14.07 0.66 -5.26
CA GLY A 423 13.34 1.56 -4.37
C GLY A 423 11.96 1.90 -4.90
N MET A 424 11.89 2.44 -6.11
CA MET A 424 10.66 2.96 -6.70
C MET A 424 10.55 2.68 -8.20
N TYR A 425 9.36 2.30 -8.64
CA TYR A 425 9.02 2.05 -10.03
C TYR A 425 7.84 2.91 -10.47
N VAL A 426 7.94 3.53 -11.65
CA VAL A 426 6.86 4.36 -12.21
C VAL A 426 6.68 4.10 -13.69
N GLN A 427 5.42 3.94 -14.10
CA GLN A 427 5.04 3.78 -15.49
C GLN A 427 3.74 4.52 -15.79
N ALA A 428 3.68 5.20 -16.93
CA ALA A 428 2.45 5.80 -17.45
C ALA A 428 1.66 4.82 -18.34
N PHE A 429 0.34 4.99 -18.43
CA PHE A 429 -0.45 4.35 -19.48
C PHE A 429 -0.26 5.09 -20.81
N SER A 430 -0.36 4.37 -21.93
CA SER A 430 0.13 4.82 -23.26
C SER A 430 -0.43 6.15 -23.76
N ASN A 431 -1.56 6.64 -23.23
CA ASN A 431 -2.24 7.85 -23.69
C ASN A 431 -2.43 8.92 -22.59
N GLU A 432 -1.84 8.73 -21.40
CA GLU A 432 -2.09 9.62 -20.25
C GLU A 432 -0.77 10.06 -19.61
N PRO A 433 -0.58 11.36 -19.32
CA PRO A 433 0.63 11.86 -18.66
C PRO A 433 0.68 11.44 -17.20
N SER A 434 1.86 11.03 -16.75
CA SER A 434 2.22 10.89 -15.35
C SER A 434 3.25 11.94 -14.99
N VAL A 435 2.88 12.88 -14.11
CA VAL A 435 3.76 13.98 -13.70
C VAL A 435 4.29 13.74 -12.29
N LEU A 436 5.61 13.79 -12.15
CA LEU A 436 6.31 13.56 -10.89
C LEU A 436 7.07 14.80 -10.44
N VAL A 437 6.86 15.17 -9.17
CA VAL A 437 7.61 16.23 -8.50
C VAL A 437 8.24 15.66 -7.23
N LEU A 438 9.55 15.55 -7.24
CA LEU A 438 10.34 14.73 -6.33
C LEU A 438 11.38 15.62 -5.62
N THR A 439 11.20 15.91 -4.34
CA THR A 439 12.04 16.85 -3.58
C THR A 439 12.55 16.28 -2.26
N ASN A 440 13.78 16.64 -1.86
CA ASN A 440 14.38 16.22 -0.58
C ASN A 440 14.36 14.69 -0.39
N LEU A 441 14.68 13.91 -1.43
CA LEU A 441 14.59 12.46 -1.41
C LEU A 441 15.91 11.81 -1.00
N THR A 442 15.83 10.69 -0.30
CA THR A 442 16.98 9.82 -0.03
C THR A 442 16.69 8.41 -0.53
N PHE A 443 17.38 8.01 -1.59
CA PHE A 443 17.40 6.63 -2.08
C PHE A 443 18.73 5.99 -1.69
N ASP A 444 18.72 5.09 -0.71
CA ASP A 444 19.95 4.48 -0.19
C ASP A 444 19.88 2.95 -0.17
N LEU A 445 20.91 2.27 -0.69
CA LEU A 445 21.03 0.80 -0.65
C LEU A 445 19.86 0.04 -1.31
N ASN A 446 19.16 0.62 -2.28
CA ASN A 446 18.11 -0.10 -2.99
C ASN A 446 18.67 -0.95 -4.14
N SER A 447 18.04 -2.09 -4.45
CA SER A 447 18.54 -3.02 -5.46
C SER A 447 17.46 -3.54 -6.42
N ALA A 448 17.75 -3.56 -7.72
CA ALA A 448 16.93 -4.15 -8.77
C ALA A 448 17.66 -5.31 -9.47
N GLY A 449 16.95 -6.37 -9.87
CA GLY A 449 17.53 -7.55 -10.53
C GLY A 449 17.94 -8.69 -9.59
N GLY A 450 17.39 -8.73 -8.37
CA GLY A 450 17.68 -9.78 -7.38
C GLY A 450 19.02 -9.62 -6.63
N ARG A 451 19.37 -10.62 -5.80
CA ARG A 451 20.53 -10.57 -4.87
C ARG A 451 21.91 -10.51 -5.57
N SER A 452 21.97 -10.68 -6.88
CA SER A 452 23.23 -10.76 -7.65
C SER A 452 23.65 -9.43 -8.31
N ALA A 453 22.81 -8.40 -8.35
CA ALA A 453 23.09 -7.18 -9.13
C ALA A 453 24.41 -6.47 -8.70
N GLN A 454 24.71 -6.39 -7.40
CA GLN A 454 25.98 -5.82 -6.92
C GLN A 454 27.20 -6.67 -7.29
N GLU A 455 27.09 -8.00 -7.22
CA GLU A 455 28.20 -8.89 -7.56
C GLU A 455 28.46 -8.88 -9.07
N ILE A 456 27.40 -8.93 -9.86
CA ILE A 456 27.44 -8.96 -11.32
C ILE A 456 27.96 -7.63 -11.89
N SER A 457 27.55 -6.50 -11.31
CA SER A 457 28.07 -5.17 -11.70
C SER A 457 29.58 -5.04 -11.50
N LYS A 458 30.18 -5.77 -10.54
CA LYS A 458 31.62 -5.75 -10.25
C LYS A 458 32.43 -6.70 -11.13
N SER A 459 31.85 -7.82 -11.55
CA SER A 459 32.53 -8.82 -12.38
C SER A 459 32.34 -8.59 -13.88
N CYS A 460 31.43 -7.70 -14.28
CA CYS A 460 31.02 -7.48 -15.67
C CYS A 460 30.58 -8.77 -16.40
N SER A 461 30.14 -9.77 -15.65
CA SER A 461 29.70 -11.06 -16.19
C SER A 461 28.22 -11.00 -16.57
N ARG A 462 27.90 -10.75 -17.85
CA ARG A 462 26.50 -10.74 -18.31
C ARG A 462 25.94 -12.17 -18.38
N GLY A 463 24.92 -12.46 -17.57
CA GLY A 463 23.99 -13.58 -17.81
C GLY A 463 22.96 -13.20 -18.89
N SER A 464 22.54 -14.14 -19.74
CA SER A 464 21.68 -13.88 -20.90
C SER A 464 20.19 -13.66 -20.60
N SER A 465 19.77 -13.64 -19.33
CA SER A 465 18.35 -13.62 -18.92
C SER A 465 18.02 -12.64 -17.79
N GLU A 466 18.94 -11.76 -17.41
CA GLU A 466 18.78 -10.93 -16.21
C GLU A 466 18.15 -9.56 -16.55
N THR A 467 17.03 -9.26 -15.90
CA THR A 467 16.30 -7.99 -16.00
C THR A 467 16.47 -7.23 -14.68
N GLY A 468 16.74 -5.93 -14.72
CA GLY A 468 17.35 -5.25 -13.56
C GLY A 468 17.54 -3.76 -13.77
N SER A 469 16.48 -2.96 -13.73
CA SER A 469 16.54 -1.53 -14.09
C SER A 469 16.23 -0.60 -12.91
N GLY A 470 17.04 0.44 -12.71
CA GLY A 470 16.81 1.49 -11.72
C GLY A 470 16.85 0.98 -10.29
N GLY A 471 18.04 0.86 -9.70
CA GLY A 471 18.19 0.33 -8.34
C GLY A 471 17.49 1.21 -7.31
N GLY A 472 17.63 2.52 -7.43
CA GLY A 472 16.87 3.51 -6.66
C GLY A 472 15.49 3.77 -7.26
N LEU A 473 15.46 4.39 -8.44
CA LEU A 473 14.25 4.83 -9.15
C LEU A 473 14.30 4.38 -10.62
N ALA A 474 13.18 3.91 -11.14
CA ALA A 474 13.05 3.54 -12.54
C ALA A 474 11.78 4.16 -13.15
N LEU A 475 11.92 4.89 -14.25
CA LEU A 475 10.86 5.62 -14.93
C LEU A 475 10.69 5.11 -16.36
N PHE A 476 9.45 4.76 -16.74
CA PHE A 476 9.16 4.14 -18.04
C PHE A 476 8.01 4.83 -18.79
N GLY A 477 8.29 5.19 -20.05
CA GLY A 477 7.28 5.59 -21.02
C GLY A 477 7.24 7.10 -21.32
N GLU A 478 6.89 7.42 -22.57
CA GLU A 478 7.05 8.76 -23.16
C GLU A 478 6.17 9.83 -22.50
N ASN A 479 5.13 9.39 -21.80
CA ASN A 479 4.20 10.25 -21.07
C ASN A 479 4.60 10.47 -19.60
N VAL A 480 5.74 9.92 -19.15
CA VAL A 480 6.27 10.16 -17.80
C VAL A 480 7.17 11.38 -17.81
N ALA A 481 6.73 12.45 -17.15
CA ALA A 481 7.52 13.65 -16.91
C ALA A 481 7.95 13.72 -15.44
N CYS A 482 9.21 14.10 -15.17
CA CYS A 482 9.75 14.07 -13.82
C CYS A 482 10.71 15.24 -13.53
N THR A 483 10.50 15.87 -12.38
CA THR A 483 11.44 16.86 -11.82
C THR A 483 11.97 16.34 -10.48
N ILE A 484 13.28 16.19 -10.35
CA ILE A 484 13.96 15.87 -9.09
C ILE A 484 14.81 17.05 -8.64
N ASN A 485 14.60 17.50 -7.40
CA ASN A 485 15.29 18.67 -6.83
C ASN A 485 15.42 18.58 -5.29
N GLY A 486 15.85 19.68 -4.65
CA GLY A 486 15.80 19.87 -3.20
C GLY A 486 16.83 19.02 -2.47
N SER A 487 18.12 19.09 -2.83
CA SER A 487 19.18 18.33 -2.14
C SER A 487 18.91 16.82 -2.08
N SER A 488 18.33 16.26 -3.13
CA SER A 488 18.01 14.82 -3.22
C SER A 488 19.28 13.99 -3.36
N THR A 489 19.26 12.75 -2.88
CA THR A 489 20.45 11.90 -2.84
C THR A 489 20.14 10.47 -3.22
N PHE A 490 20.98 9.90 -4.09
CA PHE A 490 20.95 8.51 -4.50
C PHE A 490 22.29 7.89 -4.15
N ARG A 491 22.31 7.05 -3.11
CA ARG A 491 23.53 6.48 -2.55
C ARG A 491 23.50 4.97 -2.58
N ARG A 492 24.61 4.36 -3.04
CA ARG A 492 24.85 2.90 -2.93
C ARG A 492 23.72 2.03 -3.47
N ASN A 493 22.98 2.53 -4.45
CA ASN A 493 21.95 1.75 -5.12
C ASN A 493 22.59 0.88 -6.20
N SER A 494 21.95 -0.26 -6.51
CA SER A 494 22.48 -1.22 -7.46
C SER A 494 21.44 -1.80 -8.40
N ALA A 495 21.81 -1.96 -9.67
CA ALA A 495 20.98 -2.60 -10.67
C ALA A 495 21.84 -3.21 -11.78
N LEU A 496 21.23 -3.82 -12.78
CA LEU A 496 21.94 -4.15 -14.02
C LEU A 496 22.04 -2.90 -14.91
N ASN A 497 20.99 -2.07 -14.91
CA ASN A 497 20.83 -0.88 -15.73
C ASN A 497 20.44 0.30 -14.82
N GLY A 498 21.24 1.36 -14.79
CA GLY A 498 20.94 2.53 -13.96
C GLY A 498 20.97 2.19 -12.47
N GLY A 499 22.15 2.18 -11.85
CA GLY A 499 22.29 1.72 -10.46
C GLY A 499 21.44 2.55 -9.50
N ALA A 500 21.37 3.87 -9.71
CA ALA A 500 20.44 4.75 -9.02
C ALA A 500 19.17 5.02 -9.84
N LEU A 501 19.32 5.50 -11.07
CA LEU A 501 18.21 5.99 -11.89
C LEU A 501 18.23 5.35 -13.27
N ASP A 502 17.09 4.82 -13.72
CA ASP A 502 16.89 4.41 -15.10
C ASP A 502 15.75 5.19 -15.74
N LEU A 503 16.03 5.78 -16.90
CA LEU A 503 15.10 6.59 -17.69
C LEU A 503 14.88 5.90 -19.03
N GLU A 504 13.81 5.11 -19.13
CA GLU A 504 13.50 4.36 -20.34
C GLU A 504 12.37 5.04 -21.12
N ARG A 505 12.75 5.65 -22.25
CA ARG A 505 11.84 6.32 -23.18
C ARG A 505 10.94 7.34 -22.50
N THR A 506 11.44 8.08 -21.52
CA THR A 506 10.63 9.01 -20.75
C THR A 506 10.35 10.32 -21.48
N GLY A 507 9.30 11.02 -21.05
CA GLY A 507 9.03 12.41 -21.38
C GLY A 507 10.06 13.36 -20.76
N GLU A 508 9.72 14.63 -20.57
CA GLU A 508 10.67 15.61 -20.01
C GLU A 508 11.19 15.19 -18.63
N VAL A 509 12.52 15.24 -18.46
CA VAL A 509 13.15 14.99 -17.15
C VAL A 509 14.10 16.12 -16.81
N THR A 510 13.90 16.69 -15.62
CA THR A 510 14.77 17.72 -15.04
C THR A 510 15.40 17.22 -13.75
N LEU A 511 16.73 17.35 -13.63
CA LEU A 511 17.47 17.01 -12.41
C LEU A 511 18.32 18.21 -11.98
N GLN A 512 18.12 18.64 -10.72
CA GLN A 512 18.86 19.72 -10.07
C GLN A 512 19.16 19.35 -8.62
N ASP A 513 20.17 19.98 -8.02
CA ASP A 513 20.49 19.83 -6.59
C ASP A 513 20.46 18.38 -6.10
N THR A 514 21.06 17.48 -6.87
CA THR A 514 21.00 16.05 -6.61
C THR A 514 22.40 15.43 -6.62
N GLU A 515 22.65 14.51 -5.70
CA GLU A 515 23.92 13.79 -5.60
C GLU A 515 23.72 12.30 -5.85
N PHE A 516 24.50 11.74 -6.77
CA PHE A 516 24.60 10.31 -7.05
C PHE A 516 25.95 9.79 -6.56
N VAL A 517 25.96 9.05 -5.45
CA VAL A 517 27.19 8.64 -4.76
C VAL A 517 27.28 7.12 -4.62
N GLY A 518 28.35 6.51 -5.13
CA GLY A 518 28.66 5.10 -4.84
C GLY A 518 27.67 4.10 -5.43
N ASN A 519 26.91 4.47 -6.48
CA ASN A 519 25.95 3.57 -7.11
C ASN A 519 26.65 2.63 -8.11
N ALA A 520 26.09 1.44 -8.33
CA ALA A 520 26.72 0.40 -9.13
C ALA A 520 25.76 -0.22 -10.16
N ALA A 521 26.21 -0.42 -11.39
CA ALA A 521 25.45 -1.14 -12.41
C ALA A 521 26.31 -1.82 -13.48
N ILE A 522 25.72 -2.58 -14.40
CA ILE A 522 26.43 -2.97 -15.63
C ILE A 522 26.47 -1.76 -16.58
N LEU A 523 25.33 -1.10 -16.76
CA LEU A 523 25.19 0.07 -17.64
C LEU A 523 24.74 1.28 -16.81
N GLY A 524 25.53 2.34 -16.77
CA GLY A 524 25.14 3.56 -16.06
C GLY A 524 25.15 3.38 -14.55
N GLY A 525 26.34 3.43 -13.93
CA GLY A 525 26.49 3.11 -12.50
C GLY A 525 25.61 3.98 -11.60
N ALA A 526 25.49 5.27 -11.92
CA ALA A 526 24.41 6.10 -11.40
C ALA A 526 23.18 6.06 -12.30
N MET A 527 23.31 6.42 -13.57
CA MET A 527 22.17 6.67 -14.44
C MET A 527 22.28 5.99 -15.79
N ARG A 528 21.19 5.36 -16.22
CA ARG A 528 21.00 4.93 -17.62
C ARG A 528 19.86 5.72 -18.25
N MET A 529 20.02 6.03 -19.54
CA MET A 529 19.00 6.65 -20.37
C MET A 529 18.83 5.90 -21.69
N ILE A 530 17.58 5.63 -22.06
CA ILE A 530 17.18 5.22 -23.41
C ILE A 530 16.30 6.33 -23.99
N LEU A 531 16.80 7.03 -25.00
CA LEU A 531 16.14 8.22 -25.52
C LEU A 531 15.12 7.90 -26.63
N SER A 532 13.90 8.45 -26.53
CA SER A 532 12.86 8.45 -27.57
C SER A 532 12.83 9.79 -28.32
N HIS A 533 12.43 9.79 -29.59
CA HIS A 533 12.70 10.81 -30.63
C HIS A 533 12.24 12.28 -30.38
N ALA A 534 11.67 12.64 -29.22
CA ALA A 534 11.03 13.95 -29.05
C ALA A 534 11.12 14.62 -27.66
N ALA A 535 11.75 14.02 -26.64
CA ALA A 535 11.67 14.56 -25.26
C ALA A 535 13.01 15.07 -24.71
N GLU A 536 13.08 16.37 -24.40
CA GLU A 536 14.27 17.00 -23.81
C GLU A 536 14.59 16.46 -22.41
N LYS A 537 15.89 16.42 -22.10
CA LYS A 537 16.43 15.99 -20.82
C LYS A 537 17.44 17.04 -20.36
N THR A 538 17.15 17.67 -19.22
CA THR A 538 17.89 18.84 -18.74
C THR A 538 18.43 18.59 -17.35
N PHE A 539 19.74 18.51 -17.24
CA PHE A 539 20.42 18.17 -16.01
C PHE A 539 21.43 19.25 -15.67
N GLY A 540 21.41 19.76 -14.45
CA GLY A 540 22.37 20.78 -14.09
C GLY A 540 22.18 21.37 -12.72
N ASP A 541 23.00 22.37 -12.42
CA ASP A 541 23.00 23.13 -11.17
C ASP A 541 23.16 22.25 -9.91
N ARG A 542 24.39 22.26 -9.35
CA ARG A 542 24.79 21.48 -8.15
C ARG A 542 24.51 19.97 -8.26
N LEU A 543 24.44 19.43 -9.48
CA LEU A 543 24.33 18.01 -9.76
C LEU A 543 25.71 17.34 -9.70
N LYS A 544 25.81 16.20 -9.01
CA LYS A 544 27.09 15.49 -8.84
C LYS A 544 26.94 13.98 -9.05
N PHE A 545 27.93 13.40 -9.71
CA PHE A 545 28.12 11.95 -9.85
C PHE A 545 29.50 11.59 -9.29
N VAL A 546 29.52 10.97 -8.11
CA VAL A 546 30.73 10.72 -7.34
C VAL A 546 30.88 9.23 -7.03
N GLU A 547 32.05 8.66 -7.31
CA GLU A 547 32.39 7.28 -6.93
C GLU A 547 31.42 6.20 -7.45
N ASN A 548 30.72 6.45 -8.56
CA ASN A 548 29.84 5.45 -9.16
C ASN A 548 30.66 4.45 -9.99
N SER A 549 30.14 3.23 -10.10
CA SER A 549 30.85 2.11 -10.74
C SER A 549 29.98 1.43 -11.80
N ALA A 550 30.55 1.13 -12.97
CA ALA A 550 29.86 0.28 -13.94
C ALA A 550 30.79 -0.50 -14.87
N CYS A 551 30.21 -1.29 -15.78
CA CYS A 551 30.95 -1.87 -16.89
C CYS A 551 30.97 -0.91 -18.09
N ASP A 552 29.89 -0.18 -18.35
CA ASP A 552 29.86 0.90 -19.34
C ASP A 552 29.19 2.14 -18.77
N GLY A 553 29.85 3.30 -18.88
CA GLY A 553 29.32 4.57 -18.36
C GLY A 553 29.21 4.55 -16.83
N ALA A 554 30.32 4.70 -16.10
CA ALA A 554 30.29 4.49 -14.65
C ALA A 554 29.44 5.53 -13.90
N ALA A 555 29.37 6.78 -14.36
CA ALA A 555 28.30 7.67 -13.93
C ALA A 555 27.05 7.51 -14.80
N VAL A 556 27.17 7.80 -16.11
CA VAL A 556 26.01 7.90 -17.00
C VAL A 556 26.21 7.09 -18.29
N CYS A 557 25.20 6.31 -18.66
CA CYS A 557 25.12 5.65 -19.96
C CYS A 557 23.90 6.17 -20.74
N VAL A 558 24.11 6.63 -21.96
CA VAL A 558 23.05 7.13 -22.86
C VAL A 558 23.02 6.29 -24.12
N ASP A 559 21.85 5.74 -24.42
CA ASP A 559 21.58 4.99 -25.66
C ASP A 559 20.43 5.64 -26.44
N GLY A 560 20.64 5.86 -27.72
CA GLY A 560 19.61 6.33 -28.65
C GLY A 560 18.86 5.16 -29.28
N ASP A 561 17.53 5.24 -29.28
CA ASP A 561 16.70 4.20 -29.88
C ASP A 561 16.92 4.08 -31.40
N ARG A 562 17.22 2.87 -31.88
CA ARG A 562 17.52 2.57 -33.31
C ARG A 562 16.28 2.52 -34.20
N LEU A 563 15.09 2.81 -33.66
CA LEU A 563 13.81 2.60 -34.32
C LEU A 563 13.39 3.70 -35.33
N GLY A 564 14.24 4.69 -35.62
CA GLY A 564 13.96 5.76 -36.59
C GLY A 564 14.80 5.70 -37.87
N PRO A 565 14.35 6.32 -38.99
CA PRO A 565 15.18 6.48 -40.18
C PRO A 565 16.47 7.25 -39.84
N SER A 566 17.57 6.96 -40.55
CA SER A 566 18.95 7.43 -40.27
C SER A 566 19.12 8.96 -40.13
N ASP A 567 18.11 9.73 -40.54
CA ASP A 567 18.16 11.18 -40.70
C ASP A 567 17.23 11.94 -39.72
N ALA A 568 16.58 11.26 -38.77
CA ALA A 568 15.79 11.93 -37.75
C ALA A 568 16.68 12.73 -36.77
N PRO A 569 16.25 13.92 -36.29
CA PRO A 569 17.03 14.72 -35.35
C PRO A 569 17.35 13.90 -34.09
N ARG A 570 18.65 13.74 -33.80
CA ARG A 570 19.12 12.96 -32.65
C ARG A 570 18.77 13.67 -31.35
N ASN A 571 18.23 12.92 -30.39
CA ASN A 571 17.88 13.45 -29.07
C ASN A 571 19.10 14.03 -28.38
N VAL A 572 18.97 15.28 -27.91
CA VAL A 572 20.03 15.97 -27.21
C VAL A 572 19.75 15.98 -25.72
N THR A 573 20.66 15.41 -24.94
CA THR A 573 20.68 15.53 -23.49
C THR A 573 21.58 16.70 -23.09
N SER A 574 21.10 17.62 -22.26
CA SER A 574 21.84 18.82 -21.86
C SER A 574 22.29 18.73 -20.41
N PHE A 575 23.60 18.84 -20.19
CA PHE A 575 24.25 18.91 -18.88
C PHE A 575 24.89 20.28 -18.67
N ARG A 576 24.59 20.94 -17.55
CA ARG A 576 25.14 22.27 -17.21
C ARG A 576 25.63 22.33 -15.77
N ASN A 577 26.87 22.79 -15.54
CA ASN A 577 27.44 22.90 -14.19
C ASN A 577 27.42 21.57 -13.40
N VAL A 578 27.77 20.46 -14.05
CA VAL A 578 27.73 19.11 -13.47
C VAL A 578 29.14 18.62 -13.15
N LEU A 579 29.29 17.95 -12.00
CA LEU A 579 30.52 17.29 -11.59
C LEU A 579 30.43 15.77 -11.79
N PHE A 580 31.40 15.21 -12.49
CA PHE A 580 31.64 13.77 -12.60
C PHE A 580 33.01 13.47 -11.99
N GLU A 581 33.04 12.90 -10.79
CA GLU A 581 34.27 12.72 -10.02
C GLU A 581 34.48 11.26 -9.60
N LYS A 582 35.68 10.73 -9.81
CA LYS A 582 36.12 9.42 -9.29
C LYS A 582 35.22 8.25 -9.66
N ASN A 583 34.51 8.35 -10.79
CA ASN A 583 33.69 7.26 -11.29
C ASN A 583 34.58 6.21 -11.98
N VAL A 584 34.22 4.94 -11.84
CA VAL A 584 35.09 3.82 -12.17
C VAL A 584 34.39 2.82 -13.08
N VAL A 585 34.93 2.64 -14.29
CA VAL A 585 34.58 1.47 -15.10
C VAL A 585 35.43 0.27 -14.65
N GLU A 586 34.77 -0.83 -14.28
CA GLU A 586 35.39 -2.06 -13.79
C GLU A 586 36.03 -2.90 -14.91
N ASN A 587 36.92 -3.83 -14.53
CA ASN A 587 37.63 -4.68 -15.48
C ASN A 587 36.66 -5.52 -16.32
N GLY A 588 36.86 -5.53 -17.65
CA GLY A 588 35.95 -6.19 -18.60
C GLY A 588 34.83 -5.29 -19.12
N GLY A 589 34.82 -4.02 -18.72
CA GLY A 589 33.95 -2.96 -19.25
C GLY A 589 34.53 -2.26 -20.48
N MET A 590 33.67 -1.77 -21.37
CA MET A 590 34.08 -1.18 -22.65
C MET A 590 34.67 0.23 -22.46
N GLY A 591 34.00 1.11 -21.70
CA GLY A 591 34.44 2.49 -21.61
C GLY A 591 33.54 3.51 -20.93
N GLY A 592 34.05 4.74 -20.80
CA GLY A 592 33.33 5.90 -20.30
C GLY A 592 33.31 5.99 -18.78
N GLY A 593 34.47 6.23 -18.15
CA GLY A 593 34.55 6.36 -16.69
C GLY A 593 33.58 7.41 -16.12
N GLY A 594 33.37 8.54 -16.81
CA GLY A 594 32.22 9.41 -16.55
C GLY A 594 30.99 8.98 -17.34
N VAL A 595 31.03 9.19 -18.66
CA VAL A 595 29.87 9.05 -19.55
C VAL A 595 30.17 8.11 -20.73
N SER A 596 29.20 7.29 -21.10
CA SER A 596 29.19 6.52 -22.35
C SER A 596 28.00 6.92 -23.23
N LEU A 597 28.26 7.27 -24.48
CA LEU A 597 27.24 7.69 -25.47
C LEU A 597 27.18 6.73 -26.65
N ARG A 598 25.97 6.22 -26.95
CA ARG A 598 25.68 5.34 -28.08
C ARG A 598 24.47 5.89 -28.84
N ASN A 599 24.62 6.14 -30.14
CA ASN A 599 23.55 6.65 -31.02
C ASN A 599 22.79 7.90 -30.48
N ALA A 600 23.43 8.68 -29.60
CA ALA A 600 22.79 9.78 -28.88
C ALA A 600 23.73 10.99 -28.80
N ASP A 601 23.13 12.18 -28.68
CA ASP A 601 23.85 13.43 -28.61
C ASP A 601 23.80 14.00 -27.18
N MET A 602 24.93 14.50 -26.70
CA MET A 602 25.05 15.14 -25.39
C MET A 602 25.70 16.52 -25.54
N ARG A 603 25.13 17.51 -24.86
CA ARG A 603 25.72 18.84 -24.67
C ARG A 603 26.17 18.97 -23.22
N CYS A 604 27.44 19.31 -23.01
CA CYS A 604 28.01 19.66 -21.71
C CYS A 604 28.42 21.12 -21.73
N GLN A 605 27.94 21.90 -20.76
CA GLN A 605 28.36 23.28 -20.54
C GLN A 605 28.90 23.43 -19.12
N SER A 606 30.11 23.98 -18.98
CA SER A 606 30.72 24.24 -17.67
C SER A 606 30.76 23.02 -16.75
N CYS A 607 30.91 21.82 -17.33
CA CYS A 607 30.97 20.56 -16.59
C CYS A 607 32.43 20.24 -16.22
N THR A 608 32.63 19.49 -15.15
CA THR A 608 33.95 19.01 -14.73
C THR A 608 33.95 17.49 -14.65
N PHE A 609 34.88 16.86 -15.37
CA PHE A 609 35.17 15.43 -15.32
C PHE A 609 36.53 15.25 -14.65
N SER A 610 36.54 14.85 -13.39
CA SER A 610 37.75 14.76 -12.57
C SER A 610 38.02 13.34 -12.11
N GLU A 611 39.26 12.87 -12.26
CA GLU A 611 39.76 11.62 -11.66
C GLU A 611 38.92 10.37 -12.02
N ASN A 612 38.21 10.38 -13.15
CA ASN A 612 37.44 9.21 -13.58
C ASN A 612 38.38 8.17 -14.20
N VAL A 613 38.10 6.89 -13.94
CA VAL A 613 38.98 5.79 -14.30
C VAL A 613 38.24 4.76 -15.12
N CYS A 614 38.80 4.39 -16.27
CA CYS A 614 38.36 3.24 -17.02
C CYS A 614 39.40 2.11 -16.94
N LYS A 615 39.08 1.04 -16.20
CA LYS A 615 39.96 -0.12 -16.05
C LYS A 615 39.87 -0.99 -17.30
N GLY A 616 40.91 -0.96 -18.15
CA GLY A 616 41.05 -1.85 -19.31
C GLY A 616 42.14 -2.88 -19.09
N ALA A 617 41.78 -4.17 -19.10
CA ALA A 617 42.72 -5.30 -19.02
C ALA A 617 42.88 -6.03 -20.36
N LEU A 618 41.88 -6.01 -21.24
CA LEU A 618 41.86 -6.70 -22.54
C LEU A 618 41.89 -5.72 -23.71
N PRO A 619 42.39 -6.13 -24.90
CA PRO A 619 42.28 -5.36 -26.14
C PRO A 619 40.81 -5.07 -26.49
N GLY A 620 40.47 -3.81 -26.72
CA GLY A 620 39.09 -3.36 -26.99
C GLY A 620 38.33 -2.80 -25.78
N ASP A 621 38.85 -2.99 -24.56
CA ASP A 621 38.32 -2.44 -23.32
C ASP A 621 39.11 -1.20 -22.86
N GLY A 622 38.57 -0.44 -21.90
CA GLY A 622 39.32 0.66 -21.28
C GLY A 622 39.31 1.96 -22.08
N LEU A 623 38.20 2.27 -22.76
CA LEU A 623 38.08 3.40 -23.66
C LEU A 623 37.48 4.63 -22.96
N GLY A 624 38.20 5.75 -22.92
CA GLY A 624 37.66 7.01 -22.39
C GLY A 624 37.58 7.04 -20.87
N GLY A 625 38.56 7.68 -20.20
CA GLY A 625 38.55 7.78 -18.74
C GLY A 625 37.43 8.68 -18.23
N ALA A 626 37.12 9.75 -18.97
CA ALA A 626 35.96 10.59 -18.73
C ALA A 626 34.78 10.26 -19.67
N ALA A 627 35.02 10.12 -20.97
CA ALA A 627 33.93 9.91 -21.93
C ALA A 627 34.27 8.93 -23.05
N LEU A 628 33.32 8.04 -23.36
CA LEU A 628 33.29 7.21 -24.56
C LEU A 628 32.19 7.71 -25.50
N VAL A 629 32.55 8.05 -26.73
CA VAL A 629 31.62 8.47 -27.80
C VAL A 629 31.71 7.48 -28.95
N THR A 630 30.69 6.64 -29.14
CA THR A 630 30.70 5.63 -30.21
C THR A 630 30.29 6.20 -31.57
N SER A 631 30.40 5.40 -32.62
CA SER A 631 29.73 5.64 -33.91
C SER A 631 28.27 6.03 -33.67
N GLY A 632 27.76 7.02 -34.43
CA GLY A 632 26.39 7.51 -34.29
C GLY A 632 26.11 8.43 -33.09
N ALA A 633 27.07 8.66 -32.20
CA ALA A 633 26.91 9.58 -31.07
C ALA A 633 27.69 10.90 -31.25
N ALA A 634 27.26 11.96 -30.56
CA ALA A 634 28.00 13.21 -30.50
C ALA A 634 28.13 13.76 -29.07
N LEU A 635 29.33 14.22 -28.71
CA LEU A 635 29.57 14.97 -27.49
C LEU A 635 30.00 16.40 -27.84
N ARG A 636 29.24 17.39 -27.39
CA ARG A 636 29.55 18.81 -27.51
C ARG A 636 29.90 19.36 -26.14
N SER A 637 31.14 19.77 -25.96
CA SER A 637 31.69 20.32 -24.72
C SER A 637 31.93 21.82 -24.89
N LEU A 638 31.34 22.63 -24.01
CA LEU A 638 31.51 24.08 -23.94
C LEU A 638 32.05 24.46 -22.56
N GLU A 639 33.18 25.16 -22.52
CA GLU A 639 33.78 25.70 -21.29
C GLU A 639 33.91 24.67 -20.15
N SER A 640 34.12 23.40 -20.51
CA SER A 640 34.18 22.28 -19.57
C SER A 640 35.62 21.84 -19.32
N ARG A 641 35.84 21.07 -18.25
CA ARG A 641 37.16 20.63 -17.81
C ARG A 641 37.24 19.13 -17.69
N PHE A 642 38.33 18.56 -18.18
CA PHE A 642 38.66 17.14 -18.08
C PHE A 642 40.02 17.03 -17.38
N GLU A 643 40.01 16.61 -16.12
CA GLU A 643 41.17 16.69 -15.23
C GLU A 643 41.51 15.31 -14.62
N GLY A 644 42.76 14.88 -14.73
CA GLY A 644 43.24 13.68 -14.02
C GLY A 644 42.56 12.35 -14.39
N ASN A 645 41.88 12.27 -15.53
CA ASN A 645 41.17 11.04 -15.93
C ASN A 645 42.15 9.99 -16.48
N VAL A 646 41.85 8.71 -16.26
CA VAL A 646 42.75 7.61 -16.59
C VAL A 646 42.03 6.54 -17.40
N ALA A 647 42.63 6.12 -18.52
CA ALA A 647 42.14 5.01 -19.33
C ALA A 647 43.27 4.26 -20.04
N ARG A 648 42.92 3.20 -20.76
CA ARG A 648 43.86 2.52 -21.67
C ARG A 648 44.05 3.34 -22.94
N GLU A 649 42.94 3.71 -23.58
CA GLU A 649 42.90 4.60 -24.75
C GLU A 649 41.97 5.78 -24.50
N GLY A 650 42.39 7.01 -24.83
CA GLY A 650 41.61 8.21 -24.57
C GLY A 650 41.53 8.52 -23.07
N GLY A 651 42.62 8.99 -22.47
CA GLY A 651 42.72 9.24 -21.03
C GLY A 651 41.57 10.09 -20.49
N ALA A 652 41.17 11.15 -21.21
CA ALA A 652 39.87 11.78 -21.01
C ALA A 652 38.80 11.24 -21.97
N VAL A 653 38.94 11.48 -23.28
CA VAL A 653 37.89 11.17 -24.26
C VAL A 653 38.38 10.16 -25.30
N TYR A 654 37.59 9.11 -25.53
CA TYR A 654 37.70 8.26 -26.71
C TYR A 654 36.52 8.55 -27.65
N CYS A 655 36.81 8.95 -28.89
CA CYS A 655 35.80 9.35 -29.87
C CYS A 655 35.89 8.54 -31.16
N ALA A 656 34.87 7.73 -31.43
CA ALA A 656 34.61 7.09 -32.72
C ALA A 656 33.39 7.69 -33.44
N GLY A 657 32.70 8.66 -32.83
CA GLY A 657 31.59 9.42 -33.41
C GLY A 657 31.99 10.88 -33.66
N ARG A 658 31.23 11.83 -33.09
CA ARG A 658 31.53 13.26 -33.17
C ARG A 658 31.92 13.86 -31.82
N PHE A 659 33.01 14.63 -31.78
CA PHE A 659 33.39 15.44 -30.63
C PHE A 659 33.57 16.90 -31.05
N VAL A 660 32.94 17.82 -30.31
CA VAL A 660 33.14 19.27 -30.48
C VAL A 660 33.54 19.85 -29.14
N GLY A 661 34.78 20.31 -29.01
CA GLY A 661 35.27 21.05 -27.85
C GLY A 661 35.34 22.54 -28.16
N ASN A 662 34.69 23.37 -27.36
CA ASN A 662 34.80 24.83 -27.41
C ASN A 662 35.20 25.36 -26.04
N GLY A 663 36.36 26.00 -25.92
CA GLY A 663 36.90 26.47 -24.64
C GLY A 663 37.11 25.36 -23.62
N THR A 664 37.28 24.11 -24.05
CA THR A 664 37.40 22.94 -23.17
C THR A 664 38.86 22.73 -22.76
N ASP A 665 39.08 22.44 -21.47
CA ASP A 665 40.41 22.21 -20.90
C ASP A 665 40.65 20.72 -20.61
N PHE A 666 41.84 20.23 -20.95
CA PHE A 666 42.28 18.87 -20.72
C PHE A 666 43.61 18.91 -19.95
N THR A 667 43.59 18.55 -18.67
CA THR A 667 44.77 18.68 -17.79
C THR A 667 45.10 17.38 -17.08
N GLY A 668 46.33 16.88 -17.24
CA GLY A 668 46.83 15.74 -16.47
C GLY A 668 46.11 14.41 -16.73
N ASN A 669 45.47 14.24 -17.88
CA ASN A 669 44.79 13.00 -18.25
C ASN A 669 45.79 11.97 -18.79
N VAL A 670 45.64 10.70 -18.39
CA VAL A 670 46.61 9.63 -18.65
C VAL A 670 45.99 8.50 -19.46
N ALA A 671 46.62 8.16 -20.58
CA ALA A 671 46.32 6.96 -21.36
C ALA A 671 47.49 5.97 -21.29
N ARG A 672 47.22 4.67 -21.11
CA ARG A 672 48.27 3.64 -21.13
C ARG A 672 48.85 3.40 -22.53
N GLU A 673 48.02 3.53 -23.56
CA GLU A 673 48.42 3.27 -24.96
C GLU A 673 48.34 4.53 -25.82
N ASN A 674 47.15 5.08 -26.05
CA ASN A 674 46.98 6.15 -27.04
C ASN A 674 46.08 7.29 -26.54
N GLY A 675 46.54 8.54 -26.72
CA GLY A 675 45.75 9.77 -26.55
C GLY A 675 45.40 10.12 -25.10
N GLY A 676 46.28 10.83 -24.40
CA GLY A 676 46.05 11.26 -23.00
C GLY A 676 44.81 12.14 -22.83
N GLY A 677 44.71 13.24 -23.58
CA GLY A 677 43.50 14.08 -23.60
C GLY A 677 42.38 13.50 -24.46
N LEU A 678 42.65 13.27 -25.74
CA LEU A 678 41.66 12.79 -26.72
C LEU A 678 42.26 11.70 -27.62
N ARG A 679 41.49 10.65 -27.87
CA ARG A 679 41.79 9.59 -28.83
C ARG A 679 40.71 9.51 -29.90
N ILE A 680 41.11 9.61 -31.17
CA ILE A 680 40.23 9.45 -32.33
C ILE A 680 40.22 7.98 -32.76
N GLY A 681 39.19 7.24 -32.37
CA GLY A 681 39.01 5.81 -32.61
C GLY A 681 38.60 5.47 -34.03
N ARG A 682 38.55 4.18 -34.37
CA ARG A 682 37.95 3.69 -35.63
C ARG A 682 36.48 3.32 -35.40
N SER A 683 35.62 3.69 -36.33
CA SER A 683 34.21 3.28 -36.33
C SER A 683 34.05 1.85 -36.86
N PRO A 684 33.20 1.00 -36.25
CA PRO A 684 32.81 -0.28 -36.82
C PRO A 684 32.07 -0.16 -38.16
N ASP A 685 31.41 0.98 -38.39
CA ASP A 685 30.56 1.22 -39.56
C ASP A 685 31.30 2.00 -40.67
N GLU A 686 32.64 2.10 -40.59
CA GLU A 686 33.52 2.84 -41.50
C GLU A 686 33.24 4.36 -41.64
N ALA A 687 32.22 4.90 -40.98
CA ALA A 687 31.99 6.35 -40.90
C ALA A 687 33.16 7.05 -40.18
N GLU A 688 33.76 8.05 -40.82
CA GLU A 688 34.89 8.76 -40.22
C GLU A 688 34.46 9.57 -38.98
N PRO A 689 35.17 9.42 -37.85
CA PRO A 689 34.91 10.24 -36.67
C PRO A 689 35.19 11.72 -36.96
N GLN A 690 34.36 12.60 -36.41
CA GLN A 690 34.46 14.05 -36.60
C GLN A 690 34.93 14.72 -35.32
N VAL A 691 36.03 15.47 -35.38
CA VAL A 691 36.56 16.20 -34.21
C VAL A 691 36.78 17.66 -34.56
N GLU A 692 36.26 18.55 -33.71
CA GLU A 692 36.42 19.99 -33.81
C GLU A 692 36.87 20.54 -32.44
N LEU A 693 37.98 21.28 -32.41
CA LEU A 693 38.53 21.89 -31.20
C LEU A 693 38.70 23.39 -31.42
N ILE A 694 37.95 24.20 -30.66
CA ILE A 694 37.92 25.66 -30.77
C ILE A 694 38.38 26.22 -29.41
N GLY A 695 39.49 26.93 -29.37
CA GLY A 695 39.98 27.58 -28.13
C GLY A 695 40.23 26.62 -26.96
N CYS A 696 40.46 25.33 -27.23
CA CYS A 696 40.71 24.32 -26.20
C CYS A 696 42.17 24.36 -25.71
N ARG A 697 42.39 23.91 -24.47
CA ARG A 697 43.73 23.76 -23.87
C ARG A 697 44.00 22.29 -23.56
N VAL A 698 45.24 21.86 -23.75
CA VAL A 698 45.69 20.50 -23.45
C VAL A 698 47.05 20.62 -22.76
N SER A 699 47.16 20.13 -21.52
CA SER A 699 48.38 20.20 -20.71
C SER A 699 48.68 18.95 -19.89
#